data_AF-A0A660Z128-F1
#
_entry.id   AF-A0A660Z128-F1
#
_cell.length_a   1.000
_cell.length_b   1.000
_cell.length_c   1.000
_cell.angle_alpha   90.00
_cell.angle_beta   90.00
_cell.angle_gamma   90.00
#
_symmetry.space_group_name_H-M   'P 1'
#
loop_
_entity.id
_entity.type
_entity.pdbx_description
1 polymer ?
#
loop_
_entity_poly.entity_id
_entity_poly.type
_entity_poly.pdbx_seq_one_letter_code
_entity_poly.pdbx_strand_id
1 'polypeptide(L)'
;DPVKALDFDLRETLLADIVRDQTTTQHPYGALVADILLNELSIIHAHPKLYRLPDDEKLGPYQLDFGNMLGMLEEHPANPKKGKTGYLGANKILRSHKLFRLLYNDHDNSVDTKNFAVARAFDILVGDWGKHDDNWKWIGFKSGKKTIYQPMPRDRDHVFSRWDGLLPWIADREWAKESGENFDYEISGLRSLMFQGRHLDRFIASNLSKQDWLDAAHFVQQQISDEIIEKAVRNLPKESFEISGIEIEKKLKARIKDLDKYVLEYYHMIASEVDVVGSNKKEYFEAIRKTDGTVDINIYNVSDVNSKGTDLLYKRTFYPAETDDIRLFGLGGKDVFHLSGESDESIKIRIIGGPGADIITDNSSGSSTLVYEKSKKGKIEKGADTEIITPNDEELYNYDRTAFKYNTYFPLPYIYFNSDDGLIFSLGVGFTFHSFNKKEFSSKHGIRLTGTTSESISLTYSGRFHQFIGDLDLLLDGFYHNPVRFTYFYGSGNESDNSFNRDFYKTRYSSKGISAGLIYDFWQKSSLSLKIEYENNETAMDTEGTIFEDGNIFGTGKINLVDAALNLEIDFRNHSTFPTSGTRFSAKFNNSIITNSGGKNYWQYSMFAEGFLSFRTLLPFTLGLRVGGGDSHGEVPFYKQLSLGQNTFLKGYRNNRFSGESMLFFQSVLRMNLLGINNAPVPLQIGLLGFFNSGRIFQTGEQSNKWHNGYGFGIFIIPLREDFTIYTTFGFSAEESLLIEFGIGGAL
;
A
#
# COMPACT_ATOMS: atom_id res chain seq x y z
N ASP A 1 -14.58 -2.08 -22.83
CA ASP A 1 -13.13 -2.20 -23.05
C ASP A 1 -12.40 -1.91 -21.75
N PRO A 2 -11.86 -2.94 -21.07
CA PRO A 2 -11.11 -2.81 -19.82
C PRO A 2 -9.88 -1.91 -19.95
N VAL A 3 -9.37 -1.71 -21.17
CA VAL A 3 -8.23 -0.84 -21.47
C VAL A 3 -8.49 0.62 -21.11
N LYS A 4 -9.75 1.05 -21.05
CA LYS A 4 -10.09 2.42 -20.62
C LYS A 4 -9.72 2.70 -19.16
N ALA A 5 -9.52 1.66 -18.35
CA ALA A 5 -9.03 1.78 -16.98
C ALA A 5 -7.52 2.05 -16.90
N LEU A 6 -6.77 1.80 -17.99
CA LEU A 6 -5.35 2.12 -18.06
C LEU A 6 -5.13 3.60 -18.38
N ASP A 7 -3.98 4.13 -17.95
CA ASP A 7 -3.48 5.43 -18.39
C ASP A 7 -3.36 5.45 -19.92
N PHE A 8 -3.55 6.63 -20.52
CA PHE A 8 -3.63 6.78 -21.98
C PHE A 8 -2.45 6.14 -22.72
N ASP A 9 -1.23 6.32 -22.21
CA ASP A 9 0.00 5.81 -22.81
C ASP A 9 0.10 4.27 -22.79
N LEU A 10 -0.64 3.60 -21.89
CA LEU A 10 -0.66 2.15 -21.77
C LEU A 10 -1.72 1.49 -22.67
N ARG A 11 -2.66 2.27 -23.22
CA ARG A 11 -3.83 1.74 -23.95
C ARG A 11 -3.52 1.14 -25.32
N GLU A 12 -2.39 1.51 -25.91
CA GLU A 12 -1.93 1.01 -27.22
C GLU A 12 -0.78 0.00 -27.08
N THR A 13 -0.62 -0.61 -25.91
CA THR A 13 0.47 -1.54 -25.61
C THR A 13 -0.03 -2.98 -25.46
N LEU A 14 0.86 -3.98 -25.48
CA LEU A 14 0.47 -5.34 -25.09
C LEU A 14 -0.03 -5.39 -23.64
N LEU A 15 0.26 -4.42 -22.76
CA LEU A 15 -0.40 -4.40 -21.45
C LEU A 15 -1.91 -4.17 -21.61
N ALA A 16 -2.33 -3.34 -22.57
CA ALA A 16 -3.72 -3.23 -22.94
C ALA A 16 -4.27 -4.56 -23.47
N ASP A 17 -3.49 -5.29 -24.28
CA ASP A 17 -3.89 -6.61 -24.76
C ASP A 17 -3.91 -7.65 -23.63
N ILE A 18 -3.00 -7.61 -22.67
CA ILE A 18 -2.99 -8.45 -21.47
C ILE A 18 -4.21 -8.09 -20.60
N VAL A 19 -4.55 -6.82 -20.44
CA VAL A 19 -5.72 -6.38 -19.67
C VAL A 19 -7.03 -6.72 -20.40
N ARG A 20 -7.04 -6.73 -21.73
CA ARG A 20 -8.13 -7.32 -22.52
C ARG A 20 -8.16 -8.83 -22.33
N ASP A 21 -7.01 -9.50 -22.40
CA ASP A 21 -6.88 -10.94 -22.20
C ASP A 21 -7.23 -11.33 -20.77
N GLN A 22 -7.05 -10.46 -19.77
CA GLN A 22 -7.53 -10.70 -18.41
C GLN A 22 -9.06 -10.85 -18.37
N THR A 23 -9.81 -10.38 -19.37
CA THR A 23 -11.24 -10.72 -19.46
C THR A 23 -11.48 -12.21 -19.70
N THR A 24 -10.53 -12.95 -20.28
CA THR A 24 -10.59 -14.40 -20.43
C THR A 24 -10.38 -15.16 -19.13
N THR A 25 -10.01 -14.48 -18.03
CA THR A 25 -10.02 -15.08 -16.69
C THR A 25 -11.44 -15.33 -16.19
N GLN A 26 -12.44 -14.63 -16.74
CA GLN A 26 -13.85 -14.79 -16.39
C GLN A 26 -14.42 -16.09 -16.96
N HIS A 27 -15.24 -16.80 -16.17
CA HIS A 27 -15.97 -17.94 -16.69
C HIS A 27 -17.23 -17.48 -17.46
N PRO A 28 -17.33 -17.71 -18.79
CA PRO A 28 -18.37 -17.10 -19.64
C PRO A 28 -19.81 -17.51 -19.27
N TYR A 29 -19.95 -18.62 -18.54
CA TYR A 29 -21.24 -19.19 -18.13
C TYR A 29 -21.40 -19.31 -16.61
N GLY A 30 -20.51 -18.68 -15.82
CA GLY A 30 -20.50 -18.82 -14.37
C GLY A 30 -21.83 -18.44 -13.70
N ALA A 31 -22.51 -17.43 -14.25
CA ALA A 31 -23.81 -16.98 -13.78
C ALA A 31 -24.91 -18.07 -13.84
N LEU A 32 -24.85 -19.02 -14.77
CA LEU A 32 -25.83 -20.11 -14.90
C LEU A 32 -25.74 -21.14 -13.77
N VAL A 33 -24.52 -21.35 -13.26
CA VAL A 33 -24.28 -22.20 -12.09
C VAL A 33 -24.68 -21.44 -10.83
N ALA A 34 -24.29 -20.17 -10.73
CA ALA A 34 -24.61 -19.32 -9.59
C ALA A 34 -26.12 -19.15 -9.38
N ASP A 35 -26.92 -19.05 -10.45
CA ASP A 35 -28.39 -19.02 -10.41
C ASP A 35 -28.97 -20.21 -9.64
N ILE A 36 -28.61 -21.44 -10.03
CA ILE A 36 -29.12 -22.64 -9.37
C ILE A 36 -28.74 -22.66 -7.88
N LEU A 37 -27.51 -22.31 -7.54
CA LEU A 37 -27.06 -22.30 -6.15
C LEU A 37 -27.76 -21.20 -5.32
N LEU A 38 -27.92 -19.99 -5.86
CA LEU A 38 -28.60 -18.88 -5.17
C LEU A 38 -30.08 -19.16 -4.94
N ASN A 39 -30.73 -19.91 -5.83
CA ASN A 39 -32.11 -20.36 -5.65
C ASN A 39 -32.28 -21.22 -4.39
N GLU A 40 -31.37 -22.15 -4.15
CA GLU A 40 -31.42 -23.01 -2.94
C GLU A 40 -31.20 -22.18 -1.66
N LEU A 41 -30.50 -21.04 -1.76
CA LEU A 41 -30.29 -20.11 -0.65
C LEU A 41 -31.45 -19.10 -0.46
N SER A 42 -32.47 -19.12 -1.32
CA SER A 42 -33.57 -18.14 -1.31
C SER A 42 -33.12 -16.68 -1.39
N ILE A 43 -31.93 -16.42 -1.96
CA ILE A 43 -31.44 -15.05 -2.20
C ILE A 43 -32.12 -14.51 -3.45
N ILE A 44 -32.66 -13.28 -3.40
CA ILE A 44 -33.25 -12.66 -4.59
C ILE A 44 -32.15 -12.38 -5.60
N HIS A 45 -32.27 -12.89 -6.82
CA HIS A 45 -31.32 -12.66 -7.91
C HIS A 45 -32.05 -12.69 -9.26
N ALA A 46 -31.31 -12.49 -10.35
CA ALA A 46 -31.83 -12.64 -11.70
C ALA A 46 -31.57 -14.07 -12.20
N HIS A 47 -32.40 -14.57 -13.11
CA HIS A 47 -32.33 -15.94 -13.65
C HIS A 47 -31.83 -15.93 -15.10
N PRO A 48 -30.51 -15.81 -15.34
CA PRO A 48 -29.96 -15.72 -16.68
C PRO A 48 -30.22 -17.00 -17.47
N LYS A 49 -30.68 -16.83 -18.71
CA LYS A 49 -30.86 -17.92 -19.67
C LYS A 49 -30.05 -17.65 -20.91
N LEU A 50 -29.43 -18.69 -21.47
CA LEU A 50 -28.70 -18.57 -22.72
C LEU A 50 -29.65 -18.33 -23.89
N TYR A 51 -29.32 -17.30 -24.66
CA TYR A 51 -30.01 -16.97 -25.91
C TYR A 51 -28.97 -16.65 -26.99
N ARG A 52 -29.36 -16.92 -28.24
CA ARG A 52 -28.73 -16.35 -29.42
C ARG A 52 -29.66 -15.27 -29.95
N LEU A 53 -29.18 -14.04 -30.05
CA LEU A 53 -29.95 -12.97 -30.68
C LEU A 53 -30.10 -13.30 -32.17
N PRO A 54 -31.32 -13.39 -32.71
CA PRO A 54 -31.49 -13.72 -34.11
C PRO A 54 -30.94 -12.59 -34.97
N ASP A 55 -30.32 -12.95 -36.07
CA ASP A 55 -29.96 -12.02 -37.14
C ASP A 55 -31.22 -11.66 -37.93
N ASP A 56 -31.92 -10.64 -37.43
CA ASP A 56 -33.23 -10.18 -37.90
C ASP A 56 -33.14 -8.69 -38.26
N GLU A 57 -33.66 -8.32 -39.44
CA GLU A 57 -33.71 -6.94 -39.94
C GLU A 57 -34.39 -5.96 -38.97
N LYS A 58 -35.23 -6.45 -38.05
CA LYS A 58 -35.83 -5.64 -36.97
C LYS A 58 -34.81 -5.02 -36.02
N LEU A 59 -33.58 -5.54 -35.95
CA LEU A 59 -32.48 -4.90 -35.22
C LEU A 59 -31.99 -3.62 -35.90
N GLY A 60 -32.34 -3.40 -37.17
CA GLY A 60 -31.96 -2.22 -37.93
C GLY A 60 -30.44 -2.04 -37.95
N PRO A 61 -29.90 -0.86 -37.64
CA PRO A 61 -28.45 -0.62 -37.63
C PRO A 61 -27.67 -1.56 -36.69
N TYR A 62 -28.31 -2.06 -35.63
CA TYR A 62 -27.69 -2.94 -34.63
C TYR A 62 -27.56 -4.39 -35.11
N GLN A 63 -28.19 -4.75 -36.24
CA GLN A 63 -28.11 -6.10 -36.79
C GLN A 63 -26.66 -6.52 -37.05
N LEU A 64 -25.84 -5.61 -37.59
CA LEU A 64 -24.43 -5.89 -37.88
C LEU A 64 -23.59 -6.14 -36.62
N ASP A 65 -23.94 -5.48 -35.51
CA ASP A 65 -23.18 -5.57 -34.27
C ASP A 65 -23.63 -6.73 -33.37
N PHE A 66 -24.93 -7.06 -33.37
CA PHE A 66 -25.53 -7.99 -32.40
C PHE A 66 -26.22 -9.21 -33.04
N GLY A 67 -26.43 -9.22 -34.36
CA GLY A 67 -27.02 -10.36 -35.07
C GLY A 67 -26.21 -11.64 -34.84
N ASN A 68 -26.89 -12.74 -34.52
CA ASN A 68 -26.29 -14.03 -34.15
C ASN A 68 -25.43 -14.03 -32.87
N MET A 69 -25.37 -12.93 -32.11
CA MET A 69 -24.59 -12.87 -30.88
C MET A 69 -25.16 -13.80 -29.81
N LEU A 70 -24.29 -14.56 -29.15
CA LEU A 70 -24.64 -15.34 -27.96
C LEU A 70 -24.60 -14.43 -26.73
N GLY A 71 -25.56 -14.59 -25.84
CA GLY A 71 -25.61 -13.85 -24.58
C GLY A 71 -26.59 -14.47 -23.61
N MET A 72 -26.81 -13.75 -22.50
CA MET A 72 -27.79 -14.12 -21.50
C MET A 72 -28.96 -13.14 -21.51
N LEU A 73 -30.17 -13.66 -21.43
CA LEU A 73 -31.37 -12.88 -21.14
C LEU A 73 -31.72 -13.08 -19.67
N GLU A 74 -31.79 -11.98 -18.93
CA GLU A 74 -32.07 -11.98 -17.49
C GLU A 74 -33.09 -10.90 -17.12
N GLU A 75 -33.75 -11.07 -15.98
CA GLU A 75 -34.65 -10.06 -15.45
C GLU A 75 -33.85 -8.83 -14.95
N HIS A 76 -34.21 -7.65 -15.46
CA HIS A 76 -33.68 -6.39 -14.94
C HIS A 76 -34.74 -5.65 -14.11
N PRO A 77 -34.90 -5.96 -12.81
CA PRO A 77 -35.97 -5.37 -12.01
C PRO A 77 -35.78 -3.86 -11.84
N ALA A 78 -36.87 -3.12 -11.98
CA ALA A 78 -36.90 -1.67 -11.84
C ALA A 78 -38.00 -1.24 -10.86
N ASN A 79 -37.94 0.01 -10.39
CA ASN A 79 -38.99 0.55 -9.52
C ASN A 79 -40.38 0.36 -10.14
N PRO A 80 -41.39 -0.03 -9.35
CA PRO A 80 -42.75 -0.17 -9.85
C PRO A 80 -43.23 1.15 -10.45
N LYS A 81 -43.86 1.08 -11.64
CA LYS A 81 -44.64 2.21 -12.16
C LYS A 81 -45.84 2.43 -11.25
N LYS A 82 -46.28 3.69 -11.11
CA LYS A 82 -47.43 4.06 -10.27
C LYS A 82 -48.64 3.17 -10.59
N GLY A 83 -49.22 2.53 -9.57
CA GLY A 83 -50.38 1.65 -9.69
C GLY A 83 -50.09 0.24 -10.22
N LYS A 84 -48.82 -0.13 -10.44
CA LYS A 84 -48.43 -1.51 -10.80
C LYS A 84 -47.77 -2.22 -9.62
N THR A 85 -47.98 -3.53 -9.53
CA THR A 85 -47.25 -4.40 -8.61
C THR A 85 -45.77 -4.40 -8.98
N GLY A 86 -44.90 -4.20 -7.99
CA GLY A 86 -43.46 -4.28 -8.18
C GLY A 86 -42.97 -5.71 -8.35
N TYR A 87 -41.73 -5.87 -8.82
CA TYR A 87 -41.04 -7.17 -8.85
C TYR A 87 -41.11 -7.81 -7.46
N LEU A 88 -41.61 -9.04 -7.38
CA LEU A 88 -41.84 -9.77 -6.11
C LEU A 88 -42.69 -9.00 -5.07
N GLY A 89 -43.54 -8.06 -5.51
CA GLY A 89 -44.33 -7.22 -4.61
C GLY A 89 -43.56 -6.06 -3.97
N ALA A 90 -42.32 -5.81 -4.39
CA ALA A 90 -41.47 -4.76 -3.84
C ALA A 90 -42.06 -3.36 -4.00
N ASN A 91 -41.90 -2.52 -2.98
CA ASN A 91 -42.29 -1.12 -3.02
C ASN A 91 -41.21 -0.25 -3.66
N LYS A 92 -39.94 -0.63 -3.51
CA LYS A 92 -38.77 0.10 -4.04
C LYS A 92 -37.70 -0.89 -4.51
N ILE A 93 -36.97 -0.53 -5.55
CA ILE A 93 -35.79 -1.24 -6.06
C ILE A 93 -34.70 -0.20 -6.28
N LEU A 94 -33.64 -0.28 -5.48
CA LEU A 94 -32.60 0.74 -5.41
C LEU A 94 -31.24 0.19 -5.79
N ARG A 95 -30.39 1.06 -6.35
CA ARG A 95 -28.93 0.86 -6.37
C ARG A 95 -28.33 1.31 -5.04
N SER A 96 -27.17 0.80 -4.68
CA SER A 96 -26.50 1.04 -3.39
C SER A 96 -26.36 2.51 -3.02
N HIS A 97 -25.90 3.38 -3.92
CA HIS A 97 -25.78 4.82 -3.62
C HIS A 97 -27.12 5.47 -3.20
N LYS A 98 -28.26 5.01 -3.72
CA LYS A 98 -29.59 5.49 -3.28
C LYS A 98 -29.99 4.91 -1.95
N LEU A 99 -29.69 3.62 -1.71
CA LEU A 99 -29.94 3.00 -0.41
C LEU A 99 -29.15 3.71 0.68
N PHE A 100 -27.84 3.91 0.49
CA PHE A 100 -26.98 4.56 1.48
C PHE A 100 -27.50 5.94 1.86
N ARG A 101 -27.92 6.73 0.87
CA ARG A 101 -28.55 8.03 1.13
C ARG A 101 -29.82 7.91 1.97
N LEU A 102 -30.63 6.86 1.79
CA LEU A 102 -31.81 6.63 2.63
C LEU A 102 -31.45 6.20 4.04
N LEU A 103 -30.45 5.32 4.20
CA LEU A 103 -29.94 4.90 5.52
C LEU A 103 -29.39 6.10 6.30
N TYR A 104 -28.57 6.95 5.66
CA TYR A 104 -28.07 8.17 6.30
C TYR A 104 -29.15 9.19 6.58
N ASN A 105 -30.23 9.25 5.81
CA ASN A 105 -31.27 10.26 6.02
C ASN A 105 -32.25 9.88 7.12
N ASP A 106 -32.55 8.59 7.26
CA ASP A 106 -33.70 8.16 8.05
C ASP A 106 -33.57 6.69 8.50
N HIS A 107 -33.42 6.51 9.80
CA HIS A 107 -33.48 5.25 10.55
C HIS A 107 -34.78 4.41 10.38
N ASP A 108 -35.83 4.91 9.72
CA ASP A 108 -36.97 4.08 9.26
C ASP A 108 -36.59 3.12 8.10
N ASN A 109 -35.38 3.22 7.55
CA ASN A 109 -34.83 2.33 6.53
C ASN A 109 -33.80 1.39 7.15
N SER A 110 -33.91 0.09 6.87
CA SER A 110 -32.93 -0.91 7.33
C SER A 110 -32.66 -1.97 6.27
N VAL A 111 -31.55 -2.69 6.42
CA VAL A 111 -31.19 -3.81 5.54
C VAL A 111 -31.44 -5.14 6.26
N ASP A 112 -31.86 -6.14 5.52
CA ASP A 112 -31.85 -7.53 5.96
C ASP A 112 -30.40 -8.06 6.00
N THR A 113 -29.70 -7.78 7.10
CA THR A 113 -28.26 -8.04 7.21
C THR A 113 -27.95 -9.53 7.30
N LYS A 114 -28.89 -10.36 7.77
CA LYS A 114 -28.73 -11.83 7.81
C LYS A 114 -28.71 -12.43 6.41
N ASN A 115 -29.66 -12.06 5.55
CA ASN A 115 -29.62 -12.48 4.15
C ASN A 115 -28.43 -11.88 3.40
N PHE A 116 -27.95 -10.70 3.81
CA PHE A 116 -26.71 -10.15 3.26
C PHE A 116 -25.50 -11.02 3.62
N ALA A 117 -25.34 -11.46 4.88
CA ALA A 117 -24.27 -12.37 5.27
C ALA A 117 -24.32 -13.70 4.51
N VAL A 118 -25.50 -14.28 4.29
CA VAL A 118 -25.67 -15.48 3.45
C VAL A 118 -25.18 -15.23 2.02
N ALA A 119 -25.54 -14.09 1.42
CA ALA A 119 -25.06 -13.72 0.09
C ALA A 119 -23.53 -13.53 0.05
N ARG A 120 -22.92 -12.95 1.08
CA ARG A 120 -21.45 -12.79 1.16
C ARG A 120 -20.72 -14.12 1.40
N ALA A 121 -21.28 -15.01 2.21
CA ALA A 121 -20.77 -16.39 2.37
C ALA A 121 -20.84 -17.14 1.03
N PHE A 122 -21.92 -16.97 0.27
CA PHE A 122 -22.01 -17.50 -1.09
C PHE A 122 -20.94 -16.91 -2.03
N ASP A 123 -20.68 -15.60 -1.97
CA ASP A 123 -19.63 -14.96 -2.78
C ASP A 123 -18.24 -15.54 -2.49
N ILE A 124 -17.95 -15.84 -1.22
CA ILE A 124 -16.74 -16.55 -0.78
C ILE A 124 -16.70 -17.96 -1.39
N LEU A 125 -17.79 -18.71 -1.32
CA LEU A 125 -17.88 -20.07 -1.86
C LEU A 125 -17.52 -20.14 -3.34
N VAL A 126 -18.08 -19.24 -4.17
CA VAL A 126 -17.90 -19.26 -5.64
C VAL A 126 -16.69 -18.46 -6.14
N GLY A 127 -15.98 -17.77 -5.24
CA GLY A 127 -14.81 -16.96 -5.58
C GLY A 127 -15.14 -15.68 -6.35
N ASP A 128 -16.25 -15.00 -6.00
CA ASP A 128 -16.71 -13.79 -6.70
C ASP A 128 -15.97 -12.52 -6.21
N TRP A 129 -14.75 -12.30 -6.71
CA TRP A 129 -13.87 -11.21 -6.25
C TRP A 129 -14.28 -9.81 -6.72
N GLY A 130 -15.21 -9.71 -7.66
CA GLY A 130 -15.60 -8.45 -8.30
C GLY A 130 -16.69 -7.66 -7.57
N LYS A 131 -17.15 -8.09 -6.40
CA LYS A 131 -18.35 -7.56 -5.74
C LYS A 131 -18.16 -6.16 -5.13
N HIS A 132 -18.42 -5.13 -5.93
CA HIS A 132 -18.45 -3.73 -5.50
C HIS A 132 -19.90 -3.22 -5.30
N ASP A 133 -20.05 -2.02 -4.74
CA ASP A 133 -21.36 -1.43 -4.36
C ASP A 133 -22.41 -1.48 -5.48
N ASP A 134 -22.04 -1.26 -6.74
CA ASP A 134 -22.97 -1.21 -7.88
C ASP A 134 -23.44 -2.59 -8.36
N ASN A 135 -22.82 -3.69 -7.91
CA ASN A 135 -23.28 -5.05 -8.16
C ASN A 135 -24.40 -5.47 -7.20
N TRP A 136 -25.03 -4.53 -6.50
CA TRP A 136 -26.19 -4.80 -5.65
C TRP A 136 -27.39 -3.96 -6.08
N LYS A 137 -28.54 -4.63 -6.16
CA LYS A 137 -29.84 -4.00 -6.02
C LYS A 137 -30.40 -4.31 -4.64
N TRP A 138 -31.29 -3.43 -4.18
CA TRP A 138 -31.89 -3.51 -2.86
C TRP A 138 -33.40 -3.46 -3.01
N ILE A 139 -34.05 -4.55 -2.62
CA ILE A 139 -35.49 -4.78 -2.80
C ILE A 139 -36.20 -4.39 -1.52
N GLY A 140 -36.87 -3.24 -1.56
CA GLY A 140 -37.50 -2.62 -0.39
C GLY A 140 -38.95 -3.07 -0.20
N PHE A 141 -39.24 -3.62 0.97
CA PHE A 141 -40.57 -4.01 1.42
C PHE A 141 -41.00 -3.11 2.58
N LYS A 142 -42.16 -2.48 2.44
CA LYS A 142 -42.70 -1.56 3.44
C LYS A 142 -43.53 -2.31 4.47
N SER A 143 -43.20 -2.12 5.75
CA SER A 143 -43.98 -2.61 6.89
C SER A 143 -44.31 -1.44 7.82
N GLY A 144 -45.55 -0.95 7.75
CA GLY A 144 -45.96 0.26 8.46
C GLY A 144 -45.16 1.49 8.01
N LYS A 145 -44.40 2.10 8.93
CA LYS A 145 -43.50 3.23 8.64
C LYS A 145 -42.11 2.80 8.15
N LYS A 146 -41.68 1.57 8.49
CA LYS A 146 -40.36 1.07 8.17
C LYS A 146 -40.30 0.48 6.77
N THR A 147 -39.12 0.53 6.16
CA THR A 147 -38.80 -0.19 4.92
C THR A 147 -37.58 -1.06 5.14
N ILE A 148 -37.73 -2.37 4.95
CA ILE A 148 -36.63 -3.33 5.03
C ILE A 148 -36.19 -3.63 3.60
N TYR A 149 -34.89 -3.49 3.34
CA TYR A 149 -34.30 -3.77 2.04
C TYR A 149 -33.58 -5.11 2.06
N GLN A 150 -34.00 -6.02 1.20
CA GLN A 150 -33.32 -7.29 0.98
C GLN A 150 -32.25 -7.14 -0.10
N PRO A 151 -31.10 -7.81 0.05
CA PRO A 151 -30.03 -7.77 -0.93
C PRO A 151 -30.43 -8.55 -2.19
N MET A 152 -30.07 -7.99 -3.35
CA MET A 152 -30.14 -8.66 -4.64
C MET A 152 -28.80 -8.49 -5.35
N PRO A 153 -27.85 -9.44 -5.19
CA PRO A 153 -26.58 -9.38 -5.89
C PRO A 153 -26.78 -9.49 -7.40
N ARG A 154 -25.86 -8.89 -8.15
CA ARG A 154 -25.84 -8.82 -9.61
C ARG A 154 -24.44 -9.12 -10.13
N ASP A 155 -24.35 -9.21 -11.45
CA ASP A 155 -23.12 -9.22 -12.24
C ASP A 155 -22.15 -10.31 -11.70
N ARG A 156 -22.41 -11.56 -12.09
CA ARG A 156 -21.68 -12.77 -11.65
C ARG A 156 -20.48 -13.09 -12.54
N ASP A 157 -19.85 -12.07 -13.10
CA ASP A 157 -18.84 -12.21 -14.16
C ASP A 157 -17.50 -12.73 -13.62
N HIS A 158 -17.28 -12.63 -12.31
CA HIS A 158 -16.01 -12.99 -11.67
C HIS A 158 -16.06 -14.31 -10.89
N VAL A 159 -17.18 -15.03 -10.89
CA VAL A 159 -17.25 -16.37 -10.30
C VAL A 159 -16.37 -17.34 -11.09
N PHE A 160 -15.72 -18.27 -10.39
CA PHE A 160 -14.85 -19.28 -10.99
C PHE A 160 -13.70 -18.70 -11.83
N SER A 161 -13.19 -17.53 -11.44
CA SER A 161 -12.11 -16.87 -12.16
C SER A 161 -10.85 -17.74 -12.21
N ARG A 162 -10.23 -17.81 -13.40
CA ARG A 162 -9.02 -18.61 -13.64
C ARG A 162 -7.81 -17.73 -13.92
N TRP A 163 -6.91 -17.65 -12.95
CA TRP A 163 -5.70 -16.83 -12.99
C TRP A 163 -4.47 -17.70 -13.30
N ASP A 164 -4.35 -18.10 -14.57
CA ASP A 164 -3.31 -19.02 -15.01
C ASP A 164 -2.08 -18.32 -15.61
N GLY A 165 -0.89 -18.85 -15.32
CA GLY A 165 0.38 -18.34 -15.83
C GLY A 165 1.11 -17.44 -14.85
N LEU A 166 2.38 -17.12 -15.13
CA LEU A 166 3.26 -16.44 -14.18
C LEU A 166 2.76 -15.03 -13.81
N LEU A 167 2.32 -14.22 -14.78
CA LEU A 167 1.87 -12.85 -14.51
C LEU A 167 0.53 -12.82 -13.75
N PRO A 168 -0.51 -13.59 -14.13
CA PRO A 168 -1.72 -13.69 -13.31
C PRO A 168 -1.45 -14.27 -11.92
N TRP A 169 -0.57 -15.27 -11.79
CA TRP A 169 -0.19 -15.82 -10.48
C TRP A 169 0.51 -14.79 -9.57
N ILE A 170 1.36 -13.93 -10.13
CA ILE A 170 1.95 -12.80 -9.38
C ILE A 170 0.84 -11.80 -9.01
N ALA A 171 -0.04 -11.45 -9.95
CA ALA A 171 -1.13 -10.50 -9.71
C ALA A 171 -2.15 -10.99 -8.68
N ASP A 172 -2.32 -12.29 -8.54
CA ASP A 172 -3.15 -12.98 -7.54
C ASP A 172 -2.57 -12.90 -6.11
N ARG A 173 -1.33 -12.41 -5.94
CA ARG A 173 -0.76 -12.18 -4.60
C ARG A 173 -1.31 -10.89 -4.00
N GLU A 174 -1.67 -10.94 -2.72
CA GLU A 174 -2.24 -9.79 -1.98
C GLU A 174 -1.36 -8.52 -1.96
N TRP A 175 -0.04 -8.69 -2.15
CA TRP A 175 0.92 -7.58 -2.22
C TRP A 175 1.08 -6.98 -3.62
N ALA A 176 0.65 -7.69 -4.69
CA ALA A 176 0.82 -7.26 -6.07
C ALA A 176 -0.40 -6.49 -6.58
N LYS A 177 -1.60 -7.05 -6.36
CA LYS A 177 -2.87 -6.39 -6.65
C LYS A 177 -3.81 -6.63 -5.47
N GLU A 178 -4.46 -5.57 -5.03
CA GLU A 178 -5.32 -5.65 -3.85
C GLU A 178 -6.61 -6.46 -4.07
N SER A 179 -6.98 -6.73 -5.32
CA SER A 179 -8.20 -7.48 -5.67
C SER A 179 -7.99 -8.46 -6.82
N GLY A 180 -8.72 -9.56 -6.78
CA GLY A 180 -8.52 -10.71 -7.66
C GLY A 180 -8.10 -11.91 -6.84
N GLU A 181 -8.74 -13.04 -7.09
CA GLU A 181 -8.40 -14.31 -6.47
C GLU A 181 -8.64 -15.42 -7.50
N ASN A 182 -7.70 -16.33 -7.62
CA ASN A 182 -7.86 -17.56 -8.37
C ASN A 182 -8.90 -18.48 -7.72
N PHE A 183 -9.84 -18.99 -8.51
CA PHE A 183 -10.77 -20.00 -8.01
C PHE A 183 -10.07 -21.36 -7.92
N ASP A 184 -9.56 -21.67 -6.73
CA ASP A 184 -8.90 -22.95 -6.42
C ASP A 184 -9.63 -23.75 -5.33
N TYR A 185 -9.15 -24.98 -5.06
CA TYR A 185 -9.68 -25.88 -4.02
C TYR A 185 -9.66 -25.25 -2.63
N GLU A 186 -8.59 -24.49 -2.34
CA GLU A 186 -8.45 -23.70 -1.12
C GLU A 186 -8.41 -22.21 -1.48
N ILE A 187 -8.97 -21.36 -0.63
CA ILE A 187 -8.89 -19.90 -0.76
C ILE A 187 -7.59 -19.44 -0.10
N SER A 188 -6.71 -18.79 -0.86
CA SER A 188 -5.40 -18.36 -0.37
C SER A 188 -5.30 -16.85 -0.14
N GLY A 189 -6.06 -16.05 -0.90
CA GLY A 189 -6.14 -14.60 -0.78
C GLY A 189 -7.57 -14.14 -0.47
N LEU A 190 -8.11 -14.55 0.68
CA LEU A 190 -9.44 -14.13 1.13
C LEU A 190 -9.58 -12.60 1.20
N ARG A 191 -8.51 -11.91 1.57
CA ARG A 191 -8.45 -10.45 1.55
C ARG A 191 -8.65 -9.90 0.15
N SER A 192 -7.95 -10.44 -0.85
CA SER A 192 -8.05 -10.01 -2.25
C SER A 192 -9.41 -10.35 -2.85
N LEU A 193 -9.96 -11.52 -2.49
CA LEU A 193 -11.31 -11.95 -2.84
C LEU A 193 -12.36 -10.96 -2.35
N MET A 194 -12.27 -10.51 -1.09
CA MET A 194 -13.29 -9.65 -0.48
C MET A 194 -12.99 -8.15 -0.57
N PHE A 195 -11.86 -7.78 -1.18
CA PHE A 195 -11.36 -6.40 -1.17
C PHE A 195 -12.36 -5.37 -1.71
N GLN A 196 -13.03 -5.68 -2.82
CA GLN A 196 -13.98 -4.76 -3.46
C GLN A 196 -15.21 -4.45 -2.58
N GLY A 197 -15.65 -5.44 -1.80
CA GLY A 197 -16.84 -5.33 -0.95
C GLY A 197 -16.58 -4.71 0.42
N ARG A 198 -15.32 -4.59 0.86
CA ARG A 198 -14.94 -4.21 2.23
C ARG A 198 -15.70 -3.01 2.80
N HIS A 199 -15.93 -1.96 1.99
CA HIS A 199 -16.59 -0.73 2.44
C HIS A 199 -18.11 -0.90 2.57
N LEU A 200 -18.72 -1.66 1.66
CA LEU A 200 -20.13 -2.05 1.75
C LEU A 200 -20.33 -2.94 2.98
N ASP A 201 -19.50 -3.96 3.11
CA ASP A 201 -19.62 -5.00 4.12
C ASP A 201 -19.48 -4.41 5.53
N ARG A 202 -18.46 -3.57 5.76
CA ARG A 202 -18.27 -2.86 7.03
C ARG A 202 -19.42 -1.93 7.39
N PHE A 203 -20.08 -1.31 6.39
CA PHE A 203 -21.20 -0.41 6.64
C PHE A 203 -22.52 -1.17 6.89
N ILE A 204 -22.82 -2.18 6.09
CA ILE A 204 -24.10 -2.90 6.14
C ILE A 204 -24.11 -3.97 7.23
N ALA A 205 -23.01 -4.69 7.43
CA ALA A 205 -22.95 -5.84 8.33
C ALA A 205 -22.44 -5.50 9.74
N SER A 206 -22.32 -4.23 10.10
CA SER A 206 -21.76 -3.80 11.38
C SER A 206 -22.51 -4.36 12.59
N ASN A 207 -23.81 -4.62 12.46
CA ASN A 207 -24.65 -5.18 13.52
C ASN A 207 -24.51 -6.71 13.71
N LEU A 208 -23.86 -7.41 12.80
CA LEU A 208 -23.76 -8.88 12.84
C LEU A 208 -22.69 -9.34 13.81
N SER A 209 -23.04 -10.33 14.64
CA SER A 209 -22.10 -11.01 15.52
C SER A 209 -21.31 -12.10 14.78
N LYS A 210 -20.25 -12.61 15.41
CA LYS A 210 -19.55 -13.82 14.96
C LYS A 210 -20.50 -14.99 14.69
N GLN A 211 -21.49 -15.17 15.58
CA GLN A 211 -22.46 -16.26 15.45
C GLN A 211 -23.37 -16.05 14.24
N ASP A 212 -23.81 -14.82 13.94
CA ASP A 212 -24.64 -14.56 12.74
C ASP A 212 -23.90 -14.91 11.44
N TRP A 213 -22.58 -14.66 11.39
CA TRP A 213 -21.74 -15.04 10.24
C TRP A 213 -21.54 -16.56 10.14
N LEU A 214 -21.28 -17.25 11.26
CA LEU A 214 -21.21 -18.71 11.28
C LEU A 214 -22.55 -19.36 10.91
N ASP A 215 -23.66 -18.82 11.39
CA ASP A 215 -25.00 -19.29 11.05
C ASP A 215 -25.25 -19.13 9.53
N ALA A 216 -24.79 -18.02 8.93
CA ALA A 216 -24.87 -17.84 7.48
C ALA A 216 -24.02 -18.88 6.72
N ALA A 217 -22.79 -19.15 7.16
CA ALA A 217 -21.94 -20.17 6.55
C ALA A 217 -22.57 -21.57 6.66
N HIS A 218 -23.00 -21.97 7.85
CA HIS A 218 -23.65 -23.25 8.11
C HIS A 218 -24.95 -23.39 7.31
N PHE A 219 -25.73 -22.33 7.18
CA PHE A 219 -26.93 -22.33 6.34
C PHE A 219 -26.57 -22.65 4.88
N VAL A 220 -25.54 -22.00 4.32
CA VAL A 220 -25.06 -22.29 2.97
C VAL A 220 -24.58 -23.73 2.84
N GLN A 221 -23.79 -24.23 3.79
CA GLN A 221 -23.30 -25.61 3.81
C GLN A 221 -24.43 -26.65 3.88
N GLN A 222 -25.51 -26.35 4.59
CA GLN A 222 -26.66 -27.24 4.73
C GLN A 222 -27.53 -27.28 3.47
N GLN A 223 -27.70 -26.15 2.78
CA GLN A 223 -28.54 -26.06 1.58
C GLN A 223 -27.82 -26.52 0.31
N ILE A 224 -26.50 -26.33 0.21
CA ILE A 224 -25.71 -26.68 -0.98
C ILE A 224 -25.04 -28.05 -0.78
N SER A 225 -25.77 -29.11 -1.12
CA SER A 225 -25.22 -30.48 -1.12
C SER A 225 -24.38 -30.79 -2.36
N ASP A 226 -23.65 -31.90 -2.33
CA ASP A 226 -22.90 -32.41 -3.49
C ASP A 226 -23.81 -32.60 -4.73
N GLU A 227 -25.05 -33.07 -4.53
CA GLU A 227 -26.03 -33.24 -5.61
C GLU A 227 -26.51 -31.91 -6.19
N ILE A 228 -26.66 -30.88 -5.34
CA ILE A 228 -27.00 -29.53 -5.79
C ILE A 228 -25.85 -28.91 -6.58
N ILE A 229 -24.61 -29.10 -6.14
CA ILE A 229 -23.41 -28.65 -6.87
C ILE A 229 -23.35 -29.34 -8.23
N GLU A 230 -23.52 -30.66 -8.28
CA GLU A 230 -23.55 -31.43 -9.53
C GLU A 230 -24.63 -30.90 -10.47
N LYS A 231 -25.86 -30.73 -9.98
CA LYS A 231 -26.99 -30.18 -10.76
C LYS A 231 -26.67 -28.78 -11.29
N ALA A 232 -26.09 -27.92 -10.47
CA ALA A 232 -25.75 -26.55 -10.84
C ALA A 232 -24.68 -26.51 -11.94
N VAL A 233 -23.61 -27.29 -11.80
CA VAL A 233 -22.51 -27.34 -12.77
C VAL A 233 -22.96 -28.02 -14.07
N ARG A 234 -23.84 -29.02 -14.01
CA ARG A 234 -24.42 -29.68 -15.19
C ARG A 234 -25.34 -28.77 -16.03
N ASN A 235 -25.72 -27.60 -15.51
CA ASN A 235 -26.45 -26.58 -16.26
C ASN A 235 -25.57 -25.80 -17.25
N LEU A 236 -24.25 -25.97 -17.18
CA LEU A 236 -23.34 -25.47 -18.21
C LEU A 236 -23.65 -26.12 -19.57
N PRO A 237 -23.44 -25.40 -20.69
CA PRO A 237 -23.41 -26.03 -22.02
C PRO A 237 -22.46 -27.22 -22.03
N LYS A 238 -22.81 -28.29 -22.75
CA LYS A 238 -22.03 -29.54 -22.76
C LYS A 238 -20.55 -29.30 -23.05
N GLU A 239 -20.28 -28.46 -24.04
CA GLU A 239 -18.94 -28.09 -24.49
C GLU A 239 -18.16 -27.37 -23.37
N SER A 240 -18.83 -26.49 -22.60
CA SER A 240 -18.21 -25.81 -21.45
C SER A 240 -18.01 -26.76 -20.27
N PHE A 241 -18.95 -27.67 -20.02
CA PHE A 241 -18.84 -28.65 -18.95
C PHE A 241 -17.63 -29.57 -19.14
N GLU A 242 -17.38 -30.02 -20.37
CA GLU A 242 -16.24 -30.87 -20.73
C GLU A 242 -14.89 -30.16 -20.54
N ILE A 243 -14.83 -28.84 -20.68
CA ILE A 243 -13.60 -28.04 -20.53
C ILE A 243 -13.28 -27.75 -19.05
N SER A 244 -14.26 -27.26 -18.28
CA SER A 244 -14.04 -26.71 -16.93
C SER A 244 -15.01 -27.22 -15.86
N GLY A 245 -16.14 -27.81 -16.24
CA GLY A 245 -17.21 -28.17 -15.31
C GLY A 245 -16.75 -29.15 -14.23
N ILE A 246 -16.06 -30.23 -14.60
CA ILE A 246 -15.58 -31.25 -13.65
C ILE A 246 -14.64 -30.65 -12.60
N GLU A 247 -13.79 -29.70 -13.00
CA GLU A 247 -12.87 -29.04 -12.07
C GLU A 247 -13.62 -28.07 -11.14
N ILE A 248 -14.56 -27.28 -11.67
CA ILE A 248 -15.41 -26.38 -10.88
C ILE A 248 -16.21 -27.16 -9.84
N GLU A 249 -16.82 -28.29 -10.22
CA GLU A 249 -17.56 -29.16 -9.32
C GLU A 249 -16.70 -29.63 -8.14
N LYS A 250 -15.49 -30.12 -8.42
CA LYS A 250 -14.56 -30.58 -7.39
C LYS A 250 -14.11 -29.46 -6.46
N LYS A 251 -13.82 -28.28 -7.01
CA LYS A 251 -13.43 -27.10 -6.22
C LYS A 251 -14.57 -26.61 -5.33
N LEU A 252 -15.81 -26.55 -5.84
CA LEU A 252 -16.99 -26.22 -5.04
C LEU A 252 -17.20 -27.21 -3.90
N LYS A 253 -17.11 -28.52 -4.17
CA LYS A 253 -17.22 -29.58 -3.16
C LYS A 253 -16.12 -29.54 -2.10
N ALA A 254 -14.93 -29.05 -2.43
CA ALA A 254 -13.88 -28.81 -1.45
C ALA A 254 -14.20 -27.57 -0.60
N ARG A 255 -14.44 -26.43 -1.26
CA ARG A 255 -14.67 -25.13 -0.61
C ARG A 255 -15.88 -25.12 0.31
N ILE A 256 -16.97 -25.81 -0.04
CA ILE A 256 -18.17 -25.86 0.81
C ILE A 256 -17.87 -26.49 2.18
N LYS A 257 -16.94 -27.45 2.27
CA LYS A 257 -16.61 -28.12 3.54
C LYS A 257 -15.93 -27.18 4.54
N ASP A 258 -15.13 -26.24 4.03
CA ASP A 258 -14.35 -25.30 4.83
C ASP A 258 -14.95 -23.87 4.81
N LEU A 259 -16.20 -23.71 4.36
CA LEU A 259 -16.81 -22.38 4.18
C LEU A 259 -16.92 -21.60 5.50
N ASP A 260 -17.25 -22.28 6.59
CA ASP A 260 -17.31 -21.72 7.95
C ASP A 260 -15.97 -21.11 8.38
N LYS A 261 -14.86 -21.80 8.10
CA LYS A 261 -13.50 -21.31 8.35
C LYS A 261 -13.24 -20.01 7.60
N TYR A 262 -13.53 -19.95 6.30
CA TYR A 262 -13.30 -18.74 5.49
C TYR A 262 -14.22 -17.58 5.88
N VAL A 263 -15.49 -17.87 6.21
CA VAL A 263 -16.42 -16.84 6.69
C VAL A 263 -15.99 -16.30 8.05
N LEU A 264 -15.47 -17.15 8.94
CA LEU A 264 -14.95 -16.72 10.23
C LEU A 264 -13.68 -15.86 10.09
N GLU A 265 -12.75 -16.27 9.22
CA GLU A 265 -11.58 -15.46 8.89
C GLU A 265 -11.99 -14.07 8.36
N TYR A 266 -12.98 -14.04 7.45
CA TYR A 266 -13.52 -12.79 6.93
C TYR A 266 -14.19 -11.93 8.02
N TYR A 267 -14.95 -12.53 8.93
CA TYR A 267 -15.52 -11.81 10.08
C TYR A 267 -14.43 -11.10 10.90
N HIS A 268 -13.34 -11.80 11.23
CA HIS A 268 -12.24 -11.22 12.00
C HIS A 268 -11.62 -10.00 11.29
N MET A 269 -11.52 -10.03 9.95
CA MET A 269 -11.01 -8.90 9.17
C MET A 269 -11.88 -7.63 9.29
N ILE A 270 -13.20 -7.78 9.40
CA ILE A 270 -14.13 -6.63 9.45
C ILE A 270 -14.57 -6.26 10.88
N ALA A 271 -14.30 -7.11 11.87
CA ALA A 271 -14.72 -6.92 13.26
C ALA A 271 -13.66 -6.26 14.18
N SER A 272 -12.38 -6.20 13.79
CA SER A 272 -11.33 -5.56 14.61
C SER A 272 -11.57 -4.06 14.82
N GLU A 273 -12.02 -3.35 13.80
CA GLU A 273 -12.45 -1.96 13.91
C GLU A 273 -13.88 -1.84 13.38
N VAL A 274 -14.82 -1.29 14.14
CA VAL A 274 -16.23 -1.24 13.74
C VAL A 274 -16.81 0.17 13.82
N ASP A 275 -17.34 0.63 12.69
CA ASP A 275 -18.10 1.88 12.61
C ASP A 275 -19.59 1.57 12.84
N VAL A 276 -20.15 2.14 13.89
CA VAL A 276 -21.59 2.09 14.21
C VAL A 276 -22.19 3.44 13.86
N VAL A 277 -23.01 3.46 12.81
CA VAL A 277 -23.46 4.71 12.17
C VAL A 277 -24.95 4.91 12.39
N GLY A 278 -25.32 6.09 12.91
CA GLY A 278 -26.71 6.56 13.03
C GLY A 278 -27.27 7.10 11.72
N SER A 279 -28.20 8.04 11.82
CA SER A 279 -28.80 8.74 10.69
C SER A 279 -28.77 10.26 10.90
N ASN A 280 -29.27 11.03 9.94
CA ASN A 280 -29.44 12.48 10.08
C ASN A 280 -30.70 12.83 10.90
N LYS A 281 -31.36 11.84 11.51
CA LYS A 281 -32.37 12.04 12.54
C LYS A 281 -31.73 11.92 13.93
N LYS A 282 -32.54 11.88 14.97
CA LYS A 282 -32.07 11.84 16.36
C LYS A 282 -32.08 10.42 16.85
N GLU A 283 -30.94 9.97 17.35
CA GLU A 283 -30.78 8.65 17.94
C GLU A 283 -30.19 8.71 19.36
N TYR A 284 -30.45 7.65 20.12
CA TYR A 284 -29.90 7.43 21.46
C TYR A 284 -28.93 6.26 21.37
N PHE A 285 -27.64 6.55 21.47
CA PHE A 285 -26.56 5.57 21.53
C PHE A 285 -26.33 5.21 23.00
N GLU A 286 -26.53 3.94 23.33
CA GLU A 286 -26.23 3.38 24.63
C GLU A 286 -25.04 2.44 24.50
N ALA A 287 -23.98 2.74 25.23
CA ALA A 287 -22.77 1.92 25.29
C ALA A 287 -22.52 1.48 26.74
N ILE A 288 -22.53 0.17 26.97
CA ILE A 288 -22.42 -0.40 28.32
C ILE A 288 -21.16 -1.25 28.38
N ARG A 289 -20.16 -0.78 29.14
CA ARG A 289 -18.96 -1.56 29.47
C ARG A 289 -19.31 -2.61 30.52
N LYS A 290 -18.80 -3.83 30.35
CA LYS A 290 -18.90 -4.90 31.33
C LYS A 290 -17.56 -5.14 32.02
N THR A 291 -17.63 -5.83 33.15
CA THR A 291 -16.45 -6.14 33.98
C THR A 291 -15.41 -6.99 33.26
N ASP A 292 -15.79 -7.77 32.25
CA ASP A 292 -14.89 -8.60 31.42
C ASP A 292 -14.31 -7.86 30.19
N GLY A 293 -14.55 -6.54 30.12
CA GLY A 293 -14.08 -5.67 29.04
C GLY A 293 -15.02 -5.61 27.83
N THR A 294 -16.04 -6.47 27.76
CA THR A 294 -17.04 -6.46 26.69
C THR A 294 -17.86 -5.17 26.67
N VAL A 295 -18.35 -4.81 25.50
CA VAL A 295 -19.15 -3.58 25.29
C VAL A 295 -20.45 -3.92 24.57
N ASP A 296 -21.59 -3.68 25.23
CA ASP A 296 -22.89 -3.72 24.58
C ASP A 296 -23.18 -2.36 23.94
N ILE A 297 -23.43 -2.34 22.63
CA ILE A 297 -23.91 -1.15 21.90
C ILE A 297 -25.36 -1.36 21.48
N ASN A 298 -26.23 -0.46 21.91
CA ASN A 298 -27.62 -0.38 21.48
C ASN A 298 -27.94 1.01 20.94
N ILE A 299 -28.71 1.09 19.86
CA ILE A 299 -29.19 2.39 19.33
C ILE A 299 -30.71 2.36 19.29
N TYR A 300 -31.32 3.43 19.80
CA TYR A 300 -32.76 3.62 19.82
C TYR A 300 -33.18 4.89 19.10
N ASN A 301 -34.43 4.94 18.65
CA ASN A 301 -35.02 6.20 18.23
C ASN A 301 -35.18 7.19 19.40
N VAL A 302 -35.25 8.48 19.07
CA VAL A 302 -35.49 9.55 20.05
C VAL A 302 -36.65 10.43 19.61
N SER A 303 -37.67 10.55 20.47
CA SER A 303 -38.73 11.56 20.31
C SER A 303 -38.41 12.87 21.05
N ASP A 304 -37.79 12.77 22.22
CA ASP A 304 -37.27 13.90 23.01
C ASP A 304 -35.88 13.51 23.51
N VAL A 305 -34.90 14.42 23.44
CA VAL A 305 -33.50 14.17 23.86
C VAL A 305 -33.37 13.84 25.35
N ASN A 306 -34.44 14.04 26.13
CA ASN A 306 -34.50 13.67 27.54
C ASN A 306 -35.05 12.25 27.78
N SER A 307 -35.51 11.53 26.75
CA SER A 307 -36.07 10.18 26.91
C SER A 307 -35.61 9.22 25.82
N LYS A 308 -35.12 8.06 26.26
CA LYS A 308 -34.81 6.91 25.41
C LYS A 308 -36.10 6.37 24.77
N GLY A 309 -36.14 6.28 23.45
CA GLY A 309 -37.28 5.70 22.74
C GLY A 309 -37.36 4.18 22.89
N THR A 310 -38.43 3.60 22.37
CA THR A 310 -38.72 2.17 22.48
C THR A 310 -38.31 1.35 21.26
N ASP A 311 -38.00 2.00 20.14
CA ASP A 311 -37.67 1.32 18.90
C ASP A 311 -36.17 1.06 18.81
N LEU A 312 -35.78 -0.22 18.83
CA LEU A 312 -34.40 -0.66 18.73
C LEU A 312 -33.96 -0.68 17.26
N LEU A 313 -32.93 0.10 16.94
CA LEU A 313 -32.42 0.30 15.58
C LEU A 313 -31.15 -0.52 15.33
N TYR A 314 -30.32 -0.68 16.36
CA TYR A 314 -29.06 -1.41 16.30
C TYR A 314 -28.81 -2.11 17.64
N LYS A 315 -28.22 -3.31 17.60
CA LYS A 315 -27.73 -4.03 18.78
C LYS A 315 -26.56 -4.92 18.41
N ARG A 316 -25.46 -4.82 19.15
CA ARG A 316 -24.34 -5.77 19.09
C ARG A 316 -23.54 -5.74 20.39
N THR A 317 -23.09 -6.90 20.82
CA THR A 317 -22.07 -7.05 21.88
C THR A 317 -20.71 -7.24 21.21
N PHE A 318 -19.72 -6.47 21.67
CA PHE A 318 -18.35 -6.51 21.18
C PHE A 318 -17.43 -7.11 22.24
N TYR A 319 -16.48 -7.93 21.79
CA TYR A 319 -15.55 -8.66 22.65
C TYR A 319 -14.12 -8.15 22.44
N PRO A 320 -13.34 -7.89 23.52
CA PRO A 320 -11.96 -7.41 23.40
C PRO A 320 -11.03 -8.32 22.60
N ALA A 321 -11.33 -9.62 22.54
CA ALA A 321 -10.59 -10.58 21.73
C ALA A 321 -10.87 -10.47 20.22
N GLU A 322 -11.89 -9.70 19.82
CA GLU A 322 -12.35 -9.58 18.43
C GLU A 322 -12.34 -8.14 17.90
N THR A 323 -12.44 -7.15 18.80
CA THR A 323 -12.64 -5.74 18.44
C THR A 323 -11.77 -4.85 19.31
N ASP A 324 -10.98 -3.99 18.66
CA ASP A 324 -10.03 -3.06 19.26
C ASP A 324 -10.58 -1.63 19.36
N ASP A 325 -11.44 -1.23 18.42
CA ASP A 325 -11.93 0.15 18.26
C ASP A 325 -13.40 0.18 17.79
N ILE A 326 -14.28 0.76 18.61
CA ILE A 326 -15.70 1.01 18.28
C ILE A 326 -15.88 2.50 18.02
N ARG A 327 -16.38 2.85 16.83
CA ARG A 327 -16.57 4.25 16.41
C ARG A 327 -18.05 4.54 16.22
N LEU A 328 -18.62 5.35 17.11
CA LEU A 328 -20.03 5.74 17.09
C LEU A 328 -20.17 7.06 16.31
N PHE A 329 -20.91 7.05 15.20
CA PHE A 329 -21.15 8.22 14.35
C PHE A 329 -22.61 8.70 14.47
N GLY A 330 -22.83 9.91 14.98
CA GLY A 330 -24.16 10.55 15.08
C GLY A 330 -24.65 11.21 13.78
N LEU A 331 -23.73 11.58 12.89
CA LEU A 331 -24.04 12.30 11.63
C LEU A 331 -24.71 13.66 11.88
N GLY A 332 -25.80 13.99 11.18
CA GLY A 332 -26.43 15.32 11.20
C GLY A 332 -27.47 15.51 12.31
N GLY A 333 -27.71 14.49 13.13
CA GLY A 333 -28.74 14.44 14.15
C GLY A 333 -28.58 15.44 15.29
N LYS A 334 -29.45 15.35 16.29
CA LYS A 334 -29.18 15.91 17.62
C LYS A 334 -29.24 14.73 18.57
N ASP A 335 -28.12 14.07 18.71
CA ASP A 335 -28.02 12.74 19.25
C ASP A 335 -27.71 12.75 20.74
N VAL A 336 -27.97 11.61 21.37
CA VAL A 336 -27.66 11.39 22.78
C VAL A 336 -26.75 10.17 22.86
N PHE A 337 -25.55 10.36 23.41
CA PHE A 337 -24.61 9.28 23.70
C PHE A 337 -24.55 9.09 25.21
N HIS A 338 -24.87 7.88 25.65
CA HIS A 338 -24.83 7.49 27.05
C HIS A 338 -23.91 6.30 27.24
N LEU A 339 -22.78 6.54 27.90
CA LEU A 339 -21.81 5.53 28.25
C LEU A 339 -21.95 5.20 29.74
N SER A 340 -21.95 3.91 30.08
CA SER A 340 -22.09 3.43 31.46
C SER A 340 -21.36 2.11 31.69
N GLY A 341 -21.26 1.71 32.95
CA GLY A 341 -20.61 0.47 33.36
C GLY A 341 -19.13 0.65 33.71
N GLU A 342 -18.58 -0.32 34.43
CA GLU A 342 -17.22 -0.27 34.96
C GLU A 342 -16.45 -1.52 34.49
N SER A 343 -15.21 -1.30 34.10
CA SER A 343 -14.26 -2.34 33.70
C SER A 343 -12.85 -1.92 34.17
N ASP A 344 -11.89 -2.83 34.24
CA ASP A 344 -10.48 -2.45 34.44
C ASP A 344 -9.77 -2.17 33.11
N GLU A 345 -10.15 -2.93 32.07
CA GLU A 345 -9.66 -2.80 30.70
C GLU A 345 -10.79 -3.17 29.72
N SER A 346 -11.10 -2.29 28.78
CA SER A 346 -12.20 -2.46 27.84
C SER A 346 -11.88 -1.89 26.47
N ILE A 347 -12.72 -2.19 25.47
CA ILE A 347 -12.57 -1.75 24.08
C ILE A 347 -12.56 -0.22 23.99
N LYS A 348 -11.72 0.35 23.13
CA LYS A 348 -11.70 1.80 22.89
C LYS A 348 -13.00 2.25 22.23
N ILE A 349 -13.58 3.35 22.73
CA ILE A 349 -14.79 3.93 22.14
C ILE A 349 -14.48 5.34 21.64
N ARG A 350 -14.84 5.62 20.38
CA ARG A 350 -14.80 6.95 19.79
C ARG A 350 -16.21 7.43 19.52
N ILE A 351 -16.54 8.64 19.96
CA ILE A 351 -17.81 9.30 19.67
C ILE A 351 -17.54 10.42 18.68
N ILE A 352 -18.14 10.33 17.50
CA ILE A 352 -18.07 11.34 16.44
C ILE A 352 -19.49 11.90 16.27
N GLY A 353 -19.76 13.04 16.92
CA GLY A 353 -21.10 13.63 16.95
C GLY A 353 -21.57 14.11 15.58
N GLY A 354 -20.68 14.76 14.84
CA GLY A 354 -21.01 15.43 13.58
C GLY A 354 -21.44 16.89 13.82
N PRO A 355 -22.14 17.56 12.88
CA PRO A 355 -22.56 18.96 13.04
C PRO A 355 -23.71 19.18 14.03
N GLY A 356 -24.34 18.11 14.52
CA GLY A 356 -25.40 18.10 15.53
C GLY A 356 -25.01 18.76 16.85
N ALA A 357 -25.98 19.23 17.62
CA ALA A 357 -25.71 19.75 18.98
C ALA A 357 -25.96 18.65 20.01
N ASP A 358 -25.04 17.69 20.09
CA ASP A 358 -25.28 16.42 20.76
C ASP A 358 -25.16 16.51 22.28
N ILE A 359 -25.69 15.49 22.96
CA ILE A 359 -25.58 15.34 24.42
C ILE A 359 -24.78 14.06 24.68
N ILE A 360 -23.62 14.20 25.31
CA ILE A 360 -22.69 13.12 25.56
C ILE A 360 -22.50 13.03 27.07
N THR A 361 -22.93 11.93 27.67
CA THR A 361 -22.73 11.64 29.09
C THR A 361 -21.96 10.33 29.23
N ASP A 362 -20.74 10.41 29.75
CA ASP A 362 -19.91 9.25 30.05
C ASP A 362 -19.83 9.04 31.57
N ASN A 363 -20.62 8.09 32.05
CA ASN A 363 -20.59 7.60 33.43
C ASN A 363 -19.86 6.25 33.53
N SER A 364 -19.02 5.91 32.54
CA SER A 364 -18.26 4.66 32.54
C SER A 364 -16.83 4.85 33.06
N SER A 365 -16.17 3.75 33.40
CA SER A 365 -14.76 3.73 33.80
C SER A 365 -13.99 2.55 33.18
N GLY A 366 -12.69 2.76 32.98
CA GLY A 366 -11.65 1.75 32.71
C GLY A 366 -11.30 1.45 31.27
N SER A 367 -11.62 2.34 30.33
CA SER A 367 -10.86 2.45 29.09
C SER A 367 -11.06 3.82 28.44
N SER A 368 -10.21 4.14 27.48
CA SER A 368 -10.22 5.42 26.76
C SER A 368 -11.54 5.61 25.99
N THR A 369 -12.22 6.70 26.29
CA THR A 369 -13.32 7.26 25.48
C THR A 369 -12.81 8.54 24.81
N LEU A 370 -12.88 8.62 23.48
CA LEU A 370 -12.44 9.79 22.71
C LEU A 370 -13.64 10.49 22.06
N VAL A 371 -13.85 11.75 22.39
CA VAL A 371 -15.02 12.53 21.95
C VAL A 371 -14.62 13.59 20.92
N TYR A 372 -15.22 13.51 19.74
CA TYR A 372 -15.10 14.43 18.61
C TYR A 372 -16.44 15.14 18.39
N GLU A 373 -16.66 16.20 19.16
CA GLU A 373 -17.86 17.05 19.08
C GLU A 373 -17.55 18.33 18.27
N LYS A 374 -18.23 18.53 17.14
CA LYS A 374 -18.02 19.70 16.27
C LYS A 374 -18.78 20.92 16.77
N SER A 375 -19.97 20.72 17.30
CA SER A 375 -20.88 21.78 17.70
C SER A 375 -20.54 22.34 19.06
N LYS A 376 -20.23 23.64 19.09
CA LYS A 376 -20.05 24.39 20.34
C LYS A 376 -21.30 24.47 21.22
N LYS A 377 -22.46 24.02 20.71
CA LYS A 377 -23.73 23.97 21.46
C LYS A 377 -24.02 22.58 22.04
N GLY A 378 -23.20 21.57 21.72
CA GLY A 378 -23.27 20.26 22.34
C GLY A 378 -22.99 20.33 23.85
N LYS A 379 -23.43 19.33 24.59
CA LYS A 379 -23.20 19.19 26.03
C LYS A 379 -22.41 17.92 26.29
N ILE A 380 -21.30 18.03 27.01
CA ILE A 380 -20.43 16.89 27.33
C ILE A 380 -20.27 16.83 28.85
N GLU A 381 -20.76 15.75 29.44
CA GLU A 381 -20.51 15.34 30.82
C GLU A 381 -19.48 14.21 30.77
N LYS A 382 -18.23 14.51 31.16
CA LYS A 382 -17.10 13.59 31.02
C LYS A 382 -17.02 12.59 32.17
N GLY A 383 -16.63 11.36 31.84
CA GLY A 383 -16.10 10.38 32.78
C GLY A 383 -14.61 10.62 33.04
N ALA A 384 -14.03 9.79 33.92
CA ALA A 384 -12.62 9.91 34.31
C ALA A 384 -11.66 9.69 33.11
N ASP A 385 -12.01 8.76 32.22
CA ASP A 385 -11.18 8.33 31.09
C ASP A 385 -11.60 8.96 29.74
N THR A 386 -12.41 10.02 29.79
CA THR A 386 -12.93 10.71 28.59
C THR A 386 -12.02 11.86 28.15
N GLU A 387 -11.48 11.77 26.93
CA GLU A 387 -10.72 12.84 26.28
C GLU A 387 -11.57 13.55 25.21
N ILE A 388 -11.52 14.90 25.16
CA ILE A 388 -12.11 15.67 24.06
C ILE A 388 -11.02 15.93 23.04
N ILE A 389 -11.24 15.50 21.80
CA ILE A 389 -10.31 15.68 20.70
C ILE A 389 -10.79 16.82 19.81
N THR A 390 -9.93 17.84 19.65
CA THR A 390 -10.09 18.86 18.61
C THR A 390 -9.13 18.53 17.48
N PRO A 391 -9.59 17.90 16.38
CA PRO A 391 -8.72 17.58 15.28
C PRO A 391 -8.24 18.81 14.51
N ASN A 392 -7.05 18.71 13.90
CA ASN A 392 -6.56 19.71 12.94
C ASN A 392 -7.30 19.64 11.59
N ASP A 393 -7.81 18.46 11.23
CA ASP A 393 -8.57 18.22 10.00
C ASP A 393 -10.08 18.14 10.32
N GLU A 394 -10.85 19.12 9.85
CA GLU A 394 -12.30 19.15 10.05
C GLU A 394 -13.04 17.99 9.39
N GLU A 395 -12.44 17.31 8.40
CA GLU A 395 -13.07 16.16 7.74
C GLU A 395 -13.29 14.98 8.69
N LEU A 396 -12.56 14.91 9.81
CA LEU A 396 -12.72 13.83 10.81
C LEU A 396 -14.02 13.90 11.58
N TYR A 397 -14.71 15.04 11.56
CA TYR A 397 -16.07 15.14 12.07
C TYR A 397 -17.11 14.53 11.12
N ASN A 398 -16.72 14.22 9.88
CA ASN A 398 -17.61 13.63 8.89
C ASN A 398 -17.38 12.12 8.79
N TYR A 399 -18.45 11.38 8.58
CA TYR A 399 -18.35 9.96 8.28
C TYR A 399 -17.90 9.74 6.83
N ASP A 400 -16.72 9.15 6.64
CA ASP A 400 -16.24 8.64 5.36
C ASP A 400 -16.30 7.12 5.33
N ARG A 401 -17.33 6.58 4.68
CA ARG A 401 -17.52 5.13 4.49
C ARG A 401 -16.33 4.46 3.79
N THR A 402 -15.56 5.20 2.99
CA THR A 402 -14.46 4.68 2.17
C THR A 402 -13.08 4.84 2.81
N ALA A 403 -13.00 5.31 4.06
CA ALA A 403 -11.75 5.59 4.75
C ALA A 403 -10.91 4.34 5.07
N PHE A 404 -11.53 3.16 5.20
CA PHE A 404 -10.85 1.95 5.63
C PHE A 404 -9.81 1.45 4.60
N LYS A 405 -8.60 1.17 5.08
CA LYS A 405 -7.51 0.59 4.30
C LYS A 405 -6.92 -0.58 5.06
N TYR A 406 -6.67 -1.68 4.36
CA TYR A 406 -5.95 -2.81 4.92
C TYR A 406 -4.46 -2.47 5.06
N ASN A 407 -3.84 -2.98 6.11
CA ASN A 407 -2.37 -3.01 6.20
C ASN A 407 -1.81 -3.80 5.01
N THR A 408 -0.68 -3.35 4.46
CA THR A 408 -0.04 -3.95 3.29
C THR A 408 1.40 -4.28 3.57
N TYR A 409 1.93 -5.23 2.80
CA TYR A 409 3.36 -5.47 2.70
C TYR A 409 3.76 -5.57 1.23
N PHE A 410 5.02 -5.30 0.92
CA PHE A 410 5.56 -5.39 -0.43
C PHE A 410 6.99 -5.94 -0.41
N PRO A 411 7.25 -7.09 -1.06
CA PRO A 411 8.61 -7.61 -1.20
C PRO A 411 9.40 -6.77 -2.21
N LEU A 412 10.67 -6.49 -1.90
CA LEU A 412 11.57 -5.64 -2.67
C LEU A 412 12.87 -6.39 -2.97
N PRO A 413 12.90 -7.23 -4.03
CA PRO A 413 14.15 -7.80 -4.51
C PRO A 413 14.96 -6.74 -5.25
N TYR A 414 16.27 -6.74 -5.07
CA TYR A 414 17.18 -5.84 -5.77
C TYR A 414 18.49 -6.56 -6.10
N ILE A 415 18.91 -6.44 -7.36
CA ILE A 415 20.16 -7.03 -7.88
C ILE A 415 20.99 -5.91 -8.49
N TYR A 416 22.26 -5.85 -8.11
CA TYR A 416 23.21 -4.85 -8.59
C TYR A 416 24.59 -5.46 -8.74
N PHE A 417 25.37 -4.96 -9.68
CA PHE A 417 26.76 -5.36 -9.85
C PHE A 417 27.62 -4.12 -10.14
N ASN A 418 28.78 -4.06 -9.50
CA ASN A 418 29.84 -3.14 -9.91
C ASN A 418 31.20 -3.81 -9.80
N SER A 419 32.20 -3.21 -10.44
CA SER A 419 33.54 -3.78 -10.56
C SER A 419 34.28 -3.90 -9.22
N ASP A 420 33.82 -3.21 -8.18
CA ASP A 420 34.43 -3.22 -6.86
C ASP A 420 33.71 -4.10 -5.83
N ASP A 421 32.39 -3.98 -5.70
CA ASP A 421 31.59 -4.79 -4.77
C ASP A 421 31.24 -6.18 -5.33
N GLY A 422 31.41 -6.40 -6.63
CA GLY A 422 30.93 -7.59 -7.32
C GLY A 422 29.40 -7.64 -7.39
N LEU A 423 28.83 -8.85 -7.35
CA LEU A 423 27.38 -9.04 -7.39
C LEU A 423 26.77 -8.79 -6.01
N ILE A 424 25.72 -8.00 -5.98
CA ILE A 424 24.96 -7.59 -4.81
C ILE A 424 23.54 -8.11 -4.96
N PHE A 425 23.12 -8.90 -3.99
CA PHE A 425 21.75 -9.39 -3.86
C PHE A 425 21.13 -8.79 -2.61
N SER A 426 19.97 -8.17 -2.76
CA SER A 426 19.23 -7.58 -1.65
C SER A 426 17.79 -8.06 -1.68
N LEU A 427 17.31 -8.50 -0.52
CA LEU A 427 15.93 -8.89 -0.29
C LEU A 427 15.37 -7.99 0.80
N GLY A 428 14.35 -7.20 0.44
CA GLY A 428 13.62 -6.37 1.39
C GLY A 428 12.15 -6.73 1.48
N VAL A 429 11.52 -6.30 2.58
CA VAL A 429 10.07 -6.23 2.72
C VAL A 429 9.71 -4.88 3.34
N GLY A 430 8.78 -4.19 2.72
CA GLY A 430 8.14 -2.99 3.27
C GLY A 430 6.77 -3.35 3.85
N PHE A 431 6.38 -2.71 4.95
CA PHE A 431 5.06 -2.79 5.55
C PHE A 431 4.48 -1.37 5.64
N THR A 432 3.20 -1.22 5.31
CA THR A 432 2.44 0.02 5.52
C THR A 432 1.24 -0.31 6.39
N PHE A 433 1.16 0.34 7.54
CA PHE A 433 0.04 0.25 8.46
C PHE A 433 -0.88 1.45 8.31
N HIS A 434 -2.17 1.22 8.52
CA HIS A 434 -3.20 2.25 8.56
C HIS A 434 -3.90 2.26 9.91
N SER A 435 -4.43 3.42 10.30
CA SER A 435 -5.18 3.58 11.54
C SER A 435 -6.17 4.74 11.38
N PHE A 436 -7.14 4.82 12.29
CA PHE A 436 -8.07 5.95 12.34
C PHE A 436 -7.32 7.29 12.35
N ASN A 437 -7.85 8.26 11.61
CA ASN A 437 -7.27 9.62 11.52
C ASN A 437 -5.83 9.65 10.94
N LYS A 438 -5.47 8.71 10.07
CA LYS A 438 -4.19 8.69 9.36
C LYS A 438 -4.42 8.35 7.88
N LYS A 439 -4.83 9.35 7.09
CA LYS A 439 -5.29 9.19 5.69
C LYS A 439 -4.26 8.52 4.79
N GLU A 440 -2.98 8.87 4.93
CA GLU A 440 -1.90 8.28 4.14
C GLU A 440 -1.48 6.93 4.70
N PHE A 441 -0.88 6.92 5.89
CA PHE A 441 -0.45 5.74 6.65
C PHE A 441 -0.29 6.14 8.12
N SER A 442 -0.35 5.17 9.04
CA SER A 442 -0.01 5.39 10.45
C SER A 442 1.47 5.14 10.70
N SER A 443 2.00 4.03 10.18
CA SER A 443 3.44 3.76 10.16
C SER A 443 3.87 2.99 8.92
N LYS A 444 5.14 3.17 8.54
CA LYS A 444 5.83 2.40 7.51
C LYS A 444 7.07 1.76 8.10
N HIS A 445 7.31 0.51 7.77
CA HIS A 445 8.48 -0.24 8.22
C HIS A 445 9.15 -0.90 7.02
N GLY A 446 10.47 -0.88 6.97
CA GLY A 446 11.26 -1.55 5.94
C GLY A 446 12.33 -2.39 6.60
N ILE A 447 12.45 -3.65 6.19
CA ILE A 447 13.54 -4.54 6.58
C ILE A 447 14.24 -4.97 5.30
N ARG A 448 15.56 -4.92 5.27
CA ARG A 448 16.36 -5.30 4.10
C ARG A 448 17.61 -6.05 4.50
N LEU A 449 17.79 -7.21 3.89
CA LEU A 449 19.01 -8.02 3.96
C LEU A 449 19.75 -7.91 2.64
N THR A 450 21.02 -7.54 2.68
CA THR A 450 21.88 -7.41 1.50
C THR A 450 23.12 -8.26 1.68
N GLY A 451 23.45 -9.07 0.68
CA GLY A 451 24.69 -9.84 0.59
C GLY A 451 25.45 -9.50 -0.69
N THR A 452 26.77 -9.63 -0.66
CA THR A 452 27.64 -9.35 -1.81
C THR A 452 28.64 -10.48 -2.03
N THR A 453 29.16 -10.62 -3.25
CA THR A 453 30.26 -11.54 -3.55
C THR A 453 31.61 -11.08 -2.99
N SER A 454 31.72 -9.84 -2.52
CA SER A 454 32.90 -9.31 -1.81
C SER A 454 32.87 -9.58 -0.29
N GLU A 455 31.98 -10.47 0.15
CA GLU A 455 31.80 -10.96 1.53
C GLU A 455 31.20 -9.95 2.51
N SER A 456 30.53 -8.90 2.02
CA SER A 456 29.73 -7.99 2.86
C SER A 456 28.30 -8.51 3.05
N ILE A 457 27.85 -8.55 4.31
CA ILE A 457 26.45 -8.71 4.69
C ILE A 457 25.92 -7.45 5.40
N SER A 458 24.68 -7.08 5.12
CA SER A 458 24.03 -5.92 5.73
C SER A 458 22.56 -6.21 6.04
N LEU A 459 22.14 -5.86 7.25
CA LEU A 459 20.76 -5.81 7.67
C LEU A 459 20.40 -4.36 8.01
N THR A 460 19.33 -3.84 7.43
CA THR A 460 18.82 -2.49 7.73
C THR A 460 17.35 -2.53 8.07
N TYR A 461 16.96 -1.72 9.04
CA TYR A 461 15.60 -1.42 9.42
C TYR A 461 15.34 0.09 9.27
N SER A 462 14.20 0.45 8.69
CA SER A 462 13.72 1.83 8.62
C SER A 462 12.27 1.90 9.08
N GLY A 463 11.97 2.76 10.05
CA GLY A 463 10.64 3.00 10.59
C GLY A 463 10.25 4.47 10.43
N ARG A 464 9.03 4.73 9.95
CA ARG A 464 8.47 6.08 9.84
C ARG A 464 7.06 6.08 10.42
N PHE A 465 6.81 6.91 11.42
CA PHE A 465 5.51 7.03 12.11
C PHE A 465 4.91 8.38 11.77
N HIS A 466 3.74 8.36 11.13
CA HIS A 466 3.14 9.55 10.55
C HIS A 466 2.48 10.43 11.60
N GLN A 467 2.69 11.75 11.48
CA GLN A 467 2.07 12.76 12.35
C GLN A 467 2.25 12.38 13.83
N PHE A 468 3.51 12.17 14.23
CA PHE A 468 3.92 11.90 15.59
C PHE A 468 3.69 13.14 16.48
N ILE A 469 4.05 14.33 15.98
CA ILE A 469 3.76 15.63 16.60
C ILE A 469 3.27 16.61 15.51
N GLY A 470 1.98 16.89 15.46
CA GLY A 470 1.41 17.70 14.38
C GLY A 470 1.69 17.05 13.02
N ASP A 471 2.27 17.80 12.10
CA ASP A 471 2.66 17.32 10.76
C ASP A 471 4.08 16.70 10.71
N LEU A 472 4.77 16.59 11.86
CA LEU A 472 6.08 15.95 11.94
C LEU A 472 5.94 14.45 12.09
N ASP A 473 6.69 13.71 11.27
CA ASP A 473 6.81 12.27 11.38
C ASP A 473 8.04 11.91 12.23
N LEU A 474 7.93 10.83 13.00
CA LEU A 474 9.07 10.23 13.71
C LEU A 474 9.77 9.22 12.80
N LEU A 475 11.10 9.31 12.73
CA LEU A 475 11.98 8.37 12.05
C LEU A 475 12.74 7.54 13.09
N LEU A 476 12.75 6.22 12.91
CA LEU A 476 13.54 5.27 13.69
C LEU A 476 14.27 4.33 12.75
N ASP A 477 15.59 4.40 12.68
CA ASP A 477 16.38 3.54 11.80
C ASP A 477 17.37 2.70 12.60
N GLY A 478 17.76 1.56 12.05
CA GLY A 478 18.78 0.70 12.62
C GLY A 478 19.52 -0.06 11.54
N PHE A 479 20.81 -0.31 11.74
CA PHE A 479 21.60 -1.07 10.79
C PHE A 479 22.67 -1.93 11.45
N TYR A 480 23.03 -2.99 10.74
CA TYR A 480 24.17 -3.84 11.00
C TYR A 480 24.85 -4.16 9.67
N HIS A 481 26.16 -3.97 9.61
CA HIS A 481 26.99 -4.18 8.45
C HIS A 481 28.23 -4.98 8.86
N ASN A 482 28.55 -6.04 8.14
CA ASN A 482 29.71 -6.86 8.43
C ASN A 482 30.31 -7.50 7.16
N PRO A 483 31.47 -7.02 6.68
CA PRO A 483 31.90 -5.63 6.79
C PRO A 483 30.98 -4.69 5.97
N VAL A 484 31.15 -3.39 6.12
CA VAL A 484 30.49 -2.34 5.33
C VAL A 484 30.99 -2.36 3.88
N ARG A 485 30.13 -1.93 2.96
CA ARG A 485 30.43 -1.74 1.53
C ARG A 485 31.24 -0.46 1.24
N PHE A 486 32.39 -0.36 1.89
CA PHE A 486 33.41 0.66 1.63
C PHE A 486 34.72 -0.12 1.61
N THR A 487 35.13 -0.53 0.42
CA THR A 487 36.07 -1.65 0.26
C THR A 487 37.52 -1.20 0.12
N TYR A 488 37.78 0.08 -0.22
CA TYR A 488 39.13 0.57 -0.48
C TYR A 488 39.38 1.96 0.12
N PHE A 489 40.62 2.18 0.58
CA PHE A 489 41.14 3.48 0.99
C PHE A 489 42.55 3.67 0.46
N TYR A 490 42.74 4.67 -0.40
CA TYR A 490 44.01 4.93 -1.09
C TYR A 490 44.91 5.95 -0.37
N GLY A 491 44.51 6.39 0.83
CA GLY A 491 45.12 7.53 1.51
C GLY A 491 44.33 8.83 1.29
N SER A 492 44.59 9.81 2.16
CA SER A 492 44.00 11.14 2.06
C SER A 492 44.79 12.02 1.09
N GLY A 493 44.10 12.63 0.14
CA GLY A 493 44.67 13.57 -0.84
C GLY A 493 44.12 13.40 -2.25
N ASN A 494 44.34 14.43 -3.07
CA ASN A 494 43.93 14.46 -4.47
C ASN A 494 44.90 13.70 -5.38
N GLU A 495 46.15 13.55 -4.96
CA GLU A 495 47.21 12.80 -5.67
C GLU A 495 47.65 11.54 -4.93
N SER A 496 46.73 10.91 -4.19
CA SER A 496 47.00 9.65 -3.49
C SER A 496 47.51 8.55 -4.44
N ASP A 497 48.53 7.82 -3.97
CA ASP A 497 49.21 6.79 -4.75
C ASP A 497 48.29 5.58 -5.01
N ASN A 498 48.37 5.03 -6.22
CA ASN A 498 47.67 3.82 -6.69
C ASN A 498 48.63 2.85 -7.39
N SER A 499 49.91 2.88 -7.02
CA SER A 499 50.95 2.05 -7.64
C SER A 499 51.04 0.62 -7.06
N PHE A 500 50.47 0.39 -5.88
CA PHE A 500 50.50 -0.90 -5.19
C PHE A 500 49.36 -1.84 -5.64
N ASN A 501 49.49 -3.12 -5.29
CA ASN A 501 48.41 -4.10 -5.52
C ASN A 501 47.13 -3.65 -4.78
N ARG A 502 45.97 -3.84 -5.41
CA ARG A 502 44.65 -3.50 -4.87
C ARG A 502 44.41 -3.98 -3.44
N ASP A 503 44.94 -5.15 -3.06
CA ASP A 503 44.79 -5.68 -1.69
C ASP A 503 45.49 -4.80 -0.63
N PHE A 504 46.53 -4.04 -1.00
CA PHE A 504 47.21 -3.08 -0.12
C PHE A 504 46.27 -1.96 0.38
N TYR A 505 45.31 -1.56 -0.45
CA TYR A 505 44.35 -0.50 -0.16
C TYR A 505 43.03 -1.02 0.40
N LYS A 506 42.86 -2.34 0.49
CA LYS A 506 41.59 -2.96 0.90
C LYS A 506 41.29 -2.61 2.35
N THR A 507 40.04 -2.24 2.62
CA THR A 507 39.55 -1.96 3.96
C THR A 507 38.27 -2.73 4.26
N ARG A 508 38.13 -3.15 5.53
CA ARG A 508 36.91 -3.80 6.05
C ARG A 508 36.65 -3.31 7.46
N TYR A 509 35.42 -2.89 7.70
CA TYR A 509 34.93 -2.54 9.03
C TYR A 509 33.54 -3.08 9.23
N SER A 510 33.26 -3.57 10.43
CA SER A 510 31.89 -3.82 10.87
C SER A 510 31.31 -2.53 11.43
N SER A 511 30.03 -2.27 11.17
CA SER A 511 29.34 -1.10 11.66
C SER A 511 27.94 -1.46 12.10
N LYS A 512 27.52 -0.90 13.23
CA LYS A 512 26.14 -1.02 13.71
C LYS A 512 25.70 0.29 14.32
N GLY A 513 24.44 0.63 14.09
CA GLY A 513 23.92 1.89 14.58
C GLY A 513 22.41 1.90 14.71
N ILE A 514 21.94 2.88 15.47
CA ILE A 514 20.54 3.21 15.64
C ILE A 514 20.38 4.72 15.55
N SER A 515 19.31 5.19 14.93
CA SER A 515 18.99 6.61 14.89
C SER A 515 17.51 6.87 15.19
N ALA A 516 17.26 8.05 15.74
CA ALA A 516 15.93 8.59 15.95
C ALA A 516 15.90 10.05 15.50
N GLY A 517 14.82 10.47 14.88
CA GLY A 517 14.70 11.85 14.42
C GLY A 517 13.30 12.23 13.96
N LEU A 518 13.16 13.49 13.54
CA LEU A 518 11.92 14.02 13.02
C LEU A 518 12.10 14.42 11.56
N ILE A 519 11.03 14.27 10.77
CA ILE A 519 10.98 14.75 9.39
C ILE A 519 9.69 15.54 9.14
N TYR A 520 9.85 16.65 8.42
CA TYR A 520 8.76 17.46 7.91
C TYR A 520 8.76 17.38 6.38
N ASP A 521 7.70 16.82 5.80
CA ASP A 521 7.52 16.79 4.35
C ASP A 521 6.72 18.02 3.89
N PHE A 522 7.17 18.65 2.81
CA PHE A 522 6.54 19.81 2.20
C PHE A 522 6.68 19.76 0.68
N TRP A 523 5.83 20.50 -0.04
CA TRP A 523 5.83 20.53 -1.50
C TRP A 523 5.86 19.13 -2.16
N GLN A 524 5.13 18.17 -1.58
CA GLN A 524 4.92 16.78 -2.03
C GLN A 524 6.15 15.84 -2.01
N LYS A 525 7.34 16.33 -2.40
CA LYS A 525 8.58 15.51 -2.48
C LYS A 525 9.77 16.14 -1.75
N SER A 526 9.60 17.32 -1.16
CA SER A 526 10.66 18.01 -0.40
C SER A 526 10.54 17.67 1.08
N SER A 527 11.66 17.69 1.80
CA SER A 527 11.67 17.36 3.22
C SER A 527 12.80 18.04 3.99
N LEU A 528 12.58 18.25 5.28
CA LEU A 528 13.59 18.66 6.24
C LEU A 528 13.60 17.65 7.38
N SER A 529 14.76 17.07 7.68
CA SER A 529 14.89 16.09 8.76
C SER A 529 16.07 16.40 9.68
N LEU A 530 15.87 16.11 10.96
CA LEU A 530 16.91 16.15 12.00
C LEU A 530 16.93 14.79 12.70
N LYS A 531 18.09 14.12 12.68
CA LYS A 531 18.30 12.81 13.33
C LYS A 531 19.46 12.87 14.31
N ILE A 532 19.35 12.11 15.38
CA ILE A 532 20.46 11.75 16.26
C ILE A 532 20.74 10.27 16.04
N GLU A 533 21.99 9.92 15.80
CA GLU A 533 22.45 8.56 15.54
C GLU A 533 23.57 8.17 16.51
N TYR A 534 23.53 6.94 17.00
CA TYR A 534 24.67 6.30 17.64
C TYR A 534 25.19 5.21 16.72
N GLU A 535 26.50 5.24 16.46
CA GLU A 535 27.15 4.28 15.56
C GLU A 535 28.42 3.72 16.23
N ASN A 536 28.60 2.41 16.13
CA ASN A 536 29.82 1.73 16.52
C ASN A 536 30.47 1.12 15.29
N ASN A 537 31.69 1.56 15.01
CA ASN A 537 32.55 1.05 13.94
C ASN A 537 33.72 0.28 14.53
N GLU A 538 34.05 -0.86 13.93
CA GLU A 538 35.17 -1.70 14.35
C GLU A 538 35.88 -2.27 13.13
N THR A 539 37.21 -2.08 13.08
CA THR A 539 38.05 -2.61 12.02
C THR A 539 37.94 -4.14 11.96
N ALA A 540 37.70 -4.68 10.77
CA ALA A 540 37.43 -6.09 10.50
C ALA A 540 38.32 -6.61 9.35
N MET A 541 39.62 -6.26 9.40
CA MET A 541 40.66 -6.67 8.45
C MET A 541 41.97 -6.94 9.17
N ASP A 542 42.83 -7.73 8.52
CA ASP A 542 44.26 -7.76 8.84
C ASP A 542 44.92 -6.49 8.28
N THR A 543 45.76 -5.85 9.08
CA THR A 543 46.47 -4.62 8.71
C THR A 543 47.87 -4.90 8.16
N GLU A 544 48.41 -6.11 8.35
CA GLU A 544 49.75 -6.48 7.87
C GLU A 544 49.82 -6.43 6.33
N GLY A 545 50.84 -5.76 5.78
CA GLY A 545 51.02 -5.62 4.33
C GLY A 545 49.98 -4.71 3.66
N THR A 546 49.29 -3.86 4.43
CA THR A 546 48.32 -2.87 3.92
C THR A 546 48.74 -1.45 4.27
N ILE A 547 48.05 -0.46 3.71
CA ILE A 547 48.24 0.97 4.07
C ILE A 547 47.98 1.26 5.56
N PHE A 548 47.34 0.33 6.29
CA PHE A 548 47.03 0.46 7.72
C PHE A 548 48.09 -0.13 8.66
N GLU A 549 49.15 -0.77 8.13
CA GLU A 549 50.17 -1.49 8.93
C GLU A 549 50.83 -0.60 10.00
N ASP A 550 51.15 0.64 9.65
CA ASP A 550 51.79 1.60 10.56
C ASP A 550 50.87 2.15 11.66
N GLY A 551 49.57 1.85 11.63
CA GLY A 551 48.59 2.26 12.64
C GLY A 551 48.29 3.77 12.73
N ASN A 552 48.88 4.58 11.85
CA ASN A 552 48.79 6.04 11.89
C ASN A 552 47.51 6.62 11.25
N ILE A 553 46.69 5.79 10.61
CA ILE A 553 45.45 6.23 9.96
C ILE A 553 44.34 6.34 10.99
N PHE A 554 43.88 7.56 11.24
CA PHE A 554 42.77 7.82 12.14
C PHE A 554 41.48 7.15 11.64
N GLY A 555 40.82 6.38 12.50
CA GLY A 555 39.73 5.47 12.10
C GLY A 555 40.05 4.01 12.32
N THR A 556 41.34 3.65 12.44
CA THR A 556 41.77 2.27 12.72
C THR A 556 41.42 1.87 14.15
N GLY A 557 40.92 0.64 14.32
CA GLY A 557 40.42 0.13 15.59
C GLY A 557 38.91 0.34 15.77
N LYS A 558 38.49 0.59 17.02
CA LYS A 558 37.09 0.75 17.42
C LYS A 558 36.75 2.23 17.63
N ILE A 559 35.69 2.72 17.01
CA ILE A 559 35.18 4.09 17.13
C ILE A 559 33.69 4.06 17.46
N ASN A 560 33.29 4.84 18.46
CA ASN A 560 31.91 5.07 18.84
C ASN A 560 31.53 6.53 18.55
N LEU A 561 30.57 6.72 17.67
CA LEU A 561 30.08 8.02 17.23
C LEU A 561 28.70 8.31 17.83
N VAL A 562 28.48 9.57 18.19
CA VAL A 562 27.16 10.16 18.33
C VAL A 562 27.06 11.29 17.32
N ASP A 563 26.16 11.15 16.36
CA ASP A 563 26.02 12.04 15.21
C ASP A 563 24.68 12.78 15.27
N ALA A 564 24.71 14.10 15.08
CA ALA A 564 23.54 14.91 14.79
C ALA A 564 23.52 15.26 13.31
N ALA A 565 22.51 14.80 12.58
CA ALA A 565 22.39 14.95 11.13
C ALA A 565 21.17 15.78 10.75
N LEU A 566 21.39 16.90 10.06
CA LEU A 566 20.37 17.74 9.44
C LEU A 566 20.38 17.51 7.92
N ASN A 567 19.24 17.12 7.34
CA ASN A 567 19.10 16.93 5.89
C ASN A 567 17.96 17.78 5.36
N LEU A 568 18.24 18.60 4.35
CA LEU A 568 17.27 19.34 3.55
C LEU A 568 17.25 18.77 2.13
N GLU A 569 16.08 18.35 1.68
CA GLU A 569 15.80 17.91 0.32
C GLU A 569 14.74 18.83 -0.28
N ILE A 570 15.07 19.49 -1.39
CA ILE A 570 14.12 20.23 -2.21
C ILE A 570 14.04 19.51 -3.55
N ASP A 571 12.96 18.76 -3.80
CA ASP A 571 12.81 17.93 -4.99
C ASP A 571 11.57 18.33 -5.79
N PHE A 572 11.80 18.84 -7.00
CA PHE A 572 10.77 19.19 -7.99
C PHE A 572 10.88 18.32 -9.25
N ARG A 573 11.60 17.21 -9.19
CA ARG A 573 11.72 16.29 -10.32
C ARG A 573 10.39 15.58 -10.56
N ASN A 574 10.08 15.36 -11.82
CA ASN A 574 8.88 14.62 -12.19
C ASN A 574 8.94 13.14 -11.74
N HIS A 575 10.14 12.55 -11.73
CA HIS A 575 10.39 11.17 -11.30
C HIS A 575 11.63 11.08 -10.41
N SER A 576 11.65 10.21 -9.40
CA SER A 576 12.75 10.13 -8.42
C SER A 576 13.97 9.36 -8.94
N THR A 577 13.74 8.27 -9.68
CA THR A 577 14.77 7.36 -10.21
C THR A 577 15.15 7.64 -11.68
N PHE A 578 14.20 7.99 -12.54
CA PHE A 578 14.45 8.33 -13.95
C PHE A 578 13.86 9.71 -14.34
N PRO A 579 14.37 10.82 -13.76
CA PRO A 579 13.81 12.16 -13.98
C PRO A 579 14.00 12.63 -15.43
N THR A 580 12.93 13.06 -16.10
CA THR A 580 13.02 13.68 -17.44
C THR A 580 12.92 15.21 -17.39
N SER A 581 12.44 15.76 -16.28
CA SER A 581 12.37 17.21 -16.06
C SER A 581 12.39 17.56 -14.58
N GLY A 582 12.84 18.77 -14.27
CA GLY A 582 12.78 19.37 -12.93
C GLY A 582 14.15 19.44 -12.27
N THR A 583 14.16 19.89 -11.02
CA THR A 583 15.40 20.15 -10.27
C THR A 583 15.34 19.51 -8.90
N ARG A 584 16.51 19.22 -8.34
CA ARG A 584 16.65 18.79 -6.95
C ARG A 584 17.85 19.50 -6.31
N PHE A 585 17.67 19.95 -5.08
CA PHE A 585 18.73 20.45 -4.23
C PHE A 585 18.77 19.62 -2.95
N SER A 586 19.95 19.17 -2.57
CA SER A 586 20.19 18.42 -1.35
C SER A 586 21.29 19.11 -0.55
N ALA A 587 21.06 19.27 0.75
CA ALA A 587 22.05 19.74 1.70
C ALA A 587 22.02 18.85 2.95
N LYS A 588 23.17 18.29 3.30
CA LYS A 588 23.36 17.44 4.48
C LYS A 588 24.44 18.07 5.35
N PHE A 589 24.16 18.18 6.65
CA PHE A 589 25.11 18.62 7.67
C PHE A 589 25.14 17.57 8.78
N ASN A 590 26.33 17.12 9.16
CA ASN A 590 26.57 16.18 10.25
C ASN A 590 27.50 16.84 11.28
N ASN A 591 27.18 16.71 12.56
CA ASN A 591 28.10 16.99 13.65
C ASN A 591 28.30 15.72 14.48
N SER A 592 29.54 15.32 14.67
CA SER A 592 29.91 13.99 15.14
C SER A 592 30.84 14.06 16.33
N ILE A 593 30.53 13.32 17.39
CA ILE A 593 31.35 13.23 18.61
C ILE A 593 31.86 11.80 18.79
N ILE A 594 33.17 11.66 18.97
CA ILE A 594 33.85 10.38 19.18
C ILE A 594 33.98 10.13 20.68
N THR A 595 33.07 9.32 21.20
CA THR A 595 32.89 9.12 22.65
C THR A 595 34.04 8.34 23.31
N ASN A 596 34.76 7.51 22.54
CA ASN A 596 35.85 6.67 23.05
C ASN A 596 37.26 7.15 22.63
N SER A 597 37.40 8.40 22.18
CA SER A 597 38.68 8.99 21.76
C SER A 597 38.88 10.39 22.33
N GLY A 598 38.74 10.54 23.66
CA GLY A 598 39.04 11.80 24.35
C GLY A 598 38.15 13.00 23.97
N GLY A 599 36.96 12.76 23.41
CA GLY A 599 36.02 13.83 23.03
C GLY A 599 36.33 14.51 21.69
N LYS A 600 37.20 13.90 20.85
CA LYS A 600 37.41 14.32 19.47
C LYS A 600 36.08 14.43 18.74
N ASN A 601 35.97 15.43 17.88
CA ASN A 601 34.76 15.69 17.11
C ASN A 601 35.12 16.14 15.70
N TYR A 602 34.12 16.05 14.82
CA TYR A 602 34.18 16.64 13.51
C TYR A 602 32.80 17.13 13.10
N TRP A 603 32.76 18.01 12.11
CA TRP A 603 31.55 18.31 11.39
C TRP A 603 31.83 18.22 9.90
N GLN A 604 30.79 17.91 9.14
CA GLN A 604 30.86 17.74 7.71
C GLN A 604 29.58 18.25 7.09
N TYR A 605 29.68 18.97 5.97
CA TYR A 605 28.53 19.25 5.13
C TYR A 605 28.79 18.82 3.70
N SER A 606 27.71 18.48 3.01
CA SER A 606 27.72 18.23 1.58
C SER A 606 26.44 18.81 0.98
N MET A 607 26.56 19.36 -0.21
CA MET A 607 25.44 19.90 -0.95
C MET A 607 25.59 19.61 -2.43
N PHE A 608 24.47 19.44 -3.11
CA PHE A 608 24.44 19.43 -4.56
C PHE A 608 23.15 20.01 -5.10
N ALA A 609 23.23 20.53 -6.31
CA ALA A 609 22.10 20.88 -7.13
C ALA A 609 22.14 20.03 -8.40
N GLU A 610 20.98 19.50 -8.79
CA GLU A 610 20.80 18.81 -10.05
C GLU A 610 19.58 19.32 -10.82
N GLY A 611 19.67 19.25 -12.15
CA GLY A 611 18.61 19.65 -13.05
C GLY A 611 18.52 18.72 -14.25
N PHE A 612 17.29 18.44 -14.66
CA PHE A 612 16.96 17.61 -15.81
C PHE A 612 16.15 18.40 -16.82
N LEU A 613 16.57 18.32 -18.07
CA LEU A 613 15.93 18.97 -19.20
C LEU A 613 15.79 17.97 -20.34
N SER A 614 14.55 17.69 -20.73
CA SER A 614 14.26 16.90 -21.91
C SER A 614 13.97 17.80 -23.11
N PHE A 615 14.56 17.46 -24.24
CA PHE A 615 14.31 18.12 -25.51
C PHE A 615 14.09 17.05 -26.58
N ARG A 616 13.18 17.34 -27.50
CA ARG A 616 12.82 16.43 -28.59
C ARG A 616 13.26 17.04 -29.90
N THR A 617 14.21 16.38 -30.56
CA THR A 617 14.56 16.66 -31.96
C THR A 617 13.96 15.55 -32.81
N LEU A 618 14.79 14.71 -33.45
CA LEU A 618 14.35 13.47 -34.11
C LEU A 618 14.10 12.36 -33.08
N LEU A 619 14.88 12.32 -32.00
CA LEU A 619 14.75 11.40 -30.87
C LEU A 619 14.58 12.19 -29.56
N PRO A 620 13.96 11.62 -28.50
CA PRO A 620 13.93 12.23 -27.19
C PRO A 620 15.30 12.15 -26.51
N PHE A 621 15.81 13.30 -26.08
CA PHE A 621 17.03 13.41 -25.28
C PHE A 621 16.71 13.99 -23.92
N THR A 622 17.40 13.52 -22.89
CA THR A 622 17.36 14.12 -21.55
C THR A 622 18.78 14.41 -21.10
N LEU A 623 19.07 15.69 -20.86
CA LEU A 623 20.31 16.13 -20.22
C LEU A 623 20.08 16.26 -18.72
N GLY A 624 20.86 15.52 -17.94
CA GLY A 624 20.97 15.68 -16.49
C GLY A 624 22.31 16.33 -16.15
N LEU A 625 22.29 17.39 -15.35
CA LEU A 625 23.48 18.03 -14.82
C LEU A 625 23.41 18.01 -13.29
N ARG A 626 24.51 17.67 -12.63
CA ARG A 626 24.65 17.76 -11.18
C ARG A 626 25.97 18.42 -10.83
N VAL A 627 25.94 19.38 -9.92
CA VAL A 627 27.13 20.02 -9.36
C VAL A 627 27.01 20.04 -7.86
N GLY A 628 28.11 19.80 -7.17
CA GLY A 628 28.10 19.76 -5.73
C GLY A 628 29.49 19.72 -5.12
N GLY A 629 29.49 19.66 -3.81
CA GLY A 629 30.70 19.61 -3.03
C GLY A 629 30.40 19.45 -1.56
N GLY A 630 31.47 19.42 -0.77
CA GLY A 630 31.38 19.35 0.66
C GLY A 630 32.71 19.70 1.29
N ASP A 631 32.66 19.91 2.60
CA ASP A 631 33.83 20.16 3.42
C ASP A 631 33.63 19.52 4.79
N SER A 632 34.75 19.17 5.41
CA SER A 632 34.78 18.57 6.73
C SER A 632 35.91 19.15 7.56
N HIS A 633 35.67 19.30 8.86
CA HIS A 633 36.60 19.92 9.77
C HIS A 633 36.61 19.19 11.11
N GLY A 634 37.79 19.12 11.72
CA GLY A 634 38.06 18.32 12.92
C GLY A 634 38.67 16.97 12.57
N GLU A 635 38.55 16.01 13.47
CA GLU A 635 39.16 14.68 13.29
C GLU A 635 38.18 13.69 12.66
N VAL A 636 38.27 13.53 11.34
CA VAL A 636 37.37 12.68 10.56
C VAL A 636 38.01 11.31 10.35
N PRO A 637 37.39 10.20 10.81
CA PRO A 637 37.86 8.85 10.50
C PRO A 637 37.97 8.61 8.98
N PHE A 638 38.96 7.85 8.52
CA PHE A 638 39.21 7.66 7.09
C PHE A 638 37.97 7.21 6.28
N TYR A 639 37.11 6.36 6.86
CA TYR A 639 35.88 5.87 6.23
C TYR A 639 34.70 6.87 6.27
N LYS A 640 34.87 8.02 6.92
CA LYS A 640 33.92 9.16 6.94
C LYS A 640 34.42 10.37 6.15
N GLN A 641 35.65 10.33 5.63
CA GLN A 641 36.18 11.38 4.77
C GLN A 641 35.34 11.54 3.50
N LEU A 642 35.27 12.76 2.97
CA LEU A 642 34.64 13.00 1.69
C LEU A 642 35.45 12.29 0.61
N SER A 643 34.78 11.59 -0.31
CA SER A 643 35.46 10.78 -1.30
C SER A 643 34.85 10.87 -2.69
N LEU A 644 35.68 10.66 -3.71
CA LEU A 644 35.31 10.59 -5.11
C LEU A 644 35.69 9.23 -5.71
N GLY A 645 34.78 8.65 -6.48
CA GLY A 645 34.91 7.34 -7.11
C GLY A 645 33.65 6.87 -7.83
N GLN A 646 33.58 5.58 -8.22
CA GLN A 646 32.48 5.03 -9.02
C GLN A 646 31.10 5.31 -8.38
N ASN A 647 30.95 4.98 -7.11
CA ASN A 647 29.71 5.18 -6.34
C ASN A 647 29.61 6.56 -5.67
N THR A 648 30.66 7.38 -5.73
CA THR A 648 30.73 8.73 -5.13
C THR A 648 31.09 9.77 -6.19
N PHE A 649 30.10 10.13 -6.99
CA PHE A 649 30.10 11.26 -7.94
C PHE A 649 31.12 11.21 -9.11
N LEU A 650 32.05 10.25 -9.18
CA LEU A 650 33.12 10.19 -10.17
C LEU A 650 33.20 8.83 -10.88
N LYS A 651 32.14 8.46 -11.61
CA LYS A 651 32.13 7.27 -12.48
C LYS A 651 33.33 7.29 -13.45
N GLY A 652 33.94 6.11 -13.66
CA GLY A 652 35.18 5.95 -14.44
C GLY A 652 36.43 5.74 -13.58
N TYR A 653 36.34 5.99 -12.27
CA TYR A 653 37.35 5.64 -11.28
C TYR A 653 36.79 4.61 -10.28
N ARG A 654 37.68 3.89 -9.58
CA ARG A 654 37.33 2.95 -8.51
C ARG A 654 36.56 3.62 -7.37
N ASN A 655 35.82 2.84 -6.60
CA ASN A 655 35.16 3.29 -5.39
C ASN A 655 36.16 3.92 -4.41
N ASN A 656 35.78 5.07 -3.85
CA ASN A 656 36.56 5.78 -2.82
C ASN A 656 38.03 6.06 -3.24
N ARG A 657 38.28 6.24 -4.54
CA ARG A 657 39.62 6.39 -5.11
C ARG A 657 40.38 7.60 -4.53
N PHE A 658 39.69 8.72 -4.34
CA PHE A 658 40.26 9.93 -3.75
C PHE A 658 39.45 10.28 -2.51
N SER A 659 40.12 10.56 -1.39
CA SER A 659 39.47 10.91 -0.11
C SER A 659 40.15 12.12 0.51
N GLY A 660 39.41 13.00 1.19
CA GLY A 660 40.00 14.14 1.89
C GLY A 660 38.99 15.01 2.62
N GLU A 661 39.44 16.21 3.00
CA GLU A 661 38.69 17.18 3.81
C GLU A 661 37.55 17.83 3.03
N SER A 662 37.83 18.29 1.80
CA SER A 662 36.83 18.92 0.93
C SER A 662 36.76 18.23 -0.42
N MET A 663 35.60 18.32 -1.07
CA MET A 663 35.40 17.83 -2.43
C MET A 663 34.60 18.81 -3.27
N LEU A 664 34.91 18.87 -4.55
CA LEU A 664 34.05 19.47 -5.57
C LEU A 664 33.85 18.47 -6.70
N PHE A 665 32.64 18.42 -7.24
CA PHE A 665 32.32 17.54 -8.36
C PHE A 665 31.29 18.14 -9.31
N PHE A 666 31.35 17.65 -10.53
CA PHE A 666 30.39 17.90 -11.60
C PHE A 666 30.08 16.57 -12.29
N GLN A 667 28.80 16.30 -12.54
CA GLN A 667 28.33 15.17 -13.30
C GLN A 667 27.42 15.65 -14.42
N SER A 668 27.56 15.02 -15.58
CA SER A 668 26.65 15.19 -16.70
C SER A 668 26.28 13.84 -17.26
N VAL A 669 24.99 13.65 -17.53
CA VAL A 669 24.46 12.48 -18.22
C VAL A 669 23.55 12.93 -19.34
N LEU A 670 23.77 12.39 -20.54
CA LEU A 670 22.90 12.57 -21.68
C LEU A 670 22.26 11.22 -21.99
N ARG A 671 20.95 11.13 -21.83
CA ARG A 671 20.16 9.96 -22.20
C ARG A 671 19.48 10.20 -23.54
N MET A 672 19.42 9.16 -24.35
CA MET A 672 18.76 9.14 -25.64
C MET A 672 17.85 7.92 -25.69
N ASN A 673 16.54 8.15 -25.82
CA ASN A 673 15.58 7.08 -26.02
C ASN A 673 15.60 6.69 -27.50
N LEU A 674 16.03 5.46 -27.79
CA LEU A 674 16.19 4.96 -29.16
C LEU A 674 14.90 4.38 -29.71
N LEU A 675 14.28 3.48 -28.93
CA LEU A 675 13.16 2.67 -29.40
C LEU A 675 12.18 2.42 -28.26
N GLY A 676 10.90 2.64 -28.52
CA GLY A 676 9.80 2.12 -27.72
C GLY A 676 9.18 0.92 -28.42
N ILE A 677 9.12 -0.22 -27.74
CA ILE A 677 8.47 -1.44 -28.21
C ILE A 677 7.19 -1.62 -27.39
N ASN A 678 6.08 -1.17 -27.94
CA ASN A 678 4.77 -1.25 -27.27
C ASN A 678 4.11 -2.63 -27.43
N ASN A 679 4.51 -3.41 -28.44
CA ASN A 679 3.89 -4.70 -28.79
C ASN A 679 4.63 -5.93 -28.20
N ALA A 680 5.57 -5.73 -27.26
CA ALA A 680 6.27 -6.81 -26.57
C ALA A 680 5.47 -7.30 -25.34
N PRO A 681 5.72 -8.53 -24.81
CA PRO A 681 5.12 -9.07 -23.57
C PRO A 681 4.99 -8.07 -22.41
N VAL A 682 5.98 -7.18 -22.28
CA VAL A 682 5.99 -6.02 -21.40
C VAL A 682 6.41 -4.83 -22.25
N PRO A 683 5.79 -3.64 -22.16
CA PRO A 683 6.24 -2.46 -22.89
C PRO A 683 7.70 -2.18 -22.55
N LEU A 684 8.56 -2.02 -23.56
CA LEU A 684 10.00 -1.78 -23.36
C LEU A 684 10.38 -0.43 -23.97
N GLN A 685 11.11 0.37 -23.22
CA GLN A 685 11.90 1.46 -23.80
C GLN A 685 13.37 1.07 -23.76
N ILE A 686 14.07 1.22 -24.87
CA ILE A 686 15.50 0.98 -24.98
C ILE A 686 16.17 2.30 -25.31
N GLY A 687 17.24 2.60 -24.60
CA GLY A 687 18.00 3.82 -24.83
C GLY A 687 19.47 3.67 -24.55
N LEU A 688 20.21 4.69 -24.96
CA LEU A 688 21.63 4.86 -24.69
C LEU A 688 21.83 6.02 -23.73
N LEU A 689 22.89 5.94 -22.94
CA LEU A 689 23.36 7.05 -22.14
C LEU A 689 24.84 7.30 -22.41
N GLY A 690 25.25 8.56 -22.34
CA GLY A 690 26.63 8.99 -22.23
C GLY A 690 26.79 9.79 -20.95
N PHE A 691 27.94 9.69 -20.28
CA PHE A 691 28.23 10.50 -19.11
C PHE A 691 29.64 11.07 -19.13
N PHE A 692 29.79 12.22 -18.48
CA PHE A 692 31.07 12.84 -18.17
C PHE A 692 31.01 13.39 -16.75
N ASN A 693 31.98 13.00 -15.94
CA ASN A 693 32.13 13.38 -14.55
C ASN A 693 33.52 13.98 -14.33
N SER A 694 33.57 15.04 -13.54
CA SER A 694 34.81 15.68 -13.15
C SER A 694 34.78 15.96 -11.66
N GLY A 695 35.89 15.74 -10.97
CA GLY A 695 35.94 15.96 -9.54
C GLY A 695 37.35 16.19 -9.02
N ARG A 696 37.41 16.79 -7.84
CA ARG A 696 38.65 17.12 -7.16
C ARG A 696 38.47 17.04 -5.64
N ILE A 697 39.47 16.47 -4.99
CA ILE A 697 39.63 16.49 -3.53
C ILE A 697 40.55 17.65 -3.14
N PHE A 698 40.33 18.20 -1.95
CA PHE A 698 41.19 19.18 -1.30
C PHE A 698 41.59 18.64 0.07
N GLN A 699 42.87 18.75 0.39
CA GLN A 699 43.45 18.26 1.63
C GLN A 699 44.41 19.31 2.18
N THR A 700 44.29 19.66 3.46
CA THR A 700 45.22 20.60 4.11
C THR A 700 46.67 20.10 3.98
N GLY A 701 47.55 20.98 3.52
CA GLY A 701 48.97 20.69 3.29
C GLY A 701 49.29 20.18 1.88
N GLU A 702 48.30 19.88 1.04
CA GLU A 702 48.50 19.45 -0.34
C GLU A 702 48.37 20.63 -1.33
N GLN A 703 49.28 20.68 -2.32
CA GLN A 703 49.22 21.62 -3.44
C GLN A 703 49.03 20.87 -4.75
N SER A 704 47.78 20.54 -5.08
CA SER A 704 47.41 19.93 -6.36
C SER A 704 46.55 20.90 -7.16
N ASN A 705 46.63 20.89 -8.49
CA ASN A 705 45.67 21.55 -9.38
C ASN A 705 44.91 20.55 -10.28
N LYS A 706 45.06 19.25 -9.99
CA LYS A 706 44.57 18.17 -10.84
C LYS A 706 43.06 18.01 -10.66
N TRP A 707 42.35 18.00 -11.78
CA TRP A 707 40.96 17.56 -11.87
C TRP A 707 40.94 16.16 -12.47
N HIS A 708 40.21 15.26 -11.82
CA HIS A 708 40.03 13.89 -12.26
C HIS A 708 38.78 13.80 -13.12
N ASN A 709 38.90 13.23 -14.31
CA ASN A 709 37.82 13.18 -15.30
C ASN A 709 37.53 11.73 -15.65
N GLY A 710 36.28 11.31 -15.45
CA GLY A 710 35.78 10.01 -15.83
C GLY A 710 34.64 10.15 -16.81
N TYR A 711 34.60 9.30 -17.82
CA TYR A 711 33.60 9.38 -18.89
C TYR A 711 33.21 7.99 -19.34
N GLY A 712 32.10 7.87 -20.04
CA GLY A 712 31.64 6.58 -20.49
C GLY A 712 30.28 6.61 -21.15
N PHE A 713 29.78 5.42 -21.41
CA PHE A 713 28.49 5.22 -22.05
C PHE A 713 27.78 4.01 -21.46
N GLY A 714 26.51 3.85 -21.78
CA GLY A 714 25.71 2.74 -21.32
C GLY A 714 24.45 2.52 -22.14
N ILE A 715 23.78 1.43 -21.81
CA ILE A 715 22.51 1.03 -22.39
C ILE A 715 21.53 0.89 -21.23
N PHE A 716 20.30 1.33 -21.42
CA PHE A 716 19.22 1.08 -20.47
C PHE A 716 17.98 0.51 -21.17
N ILE A 717 17.25 -0.29 -20.42
CA ILE A 717 15.99 -0.91 -20.79
C ILE A 717 15.00 -0.60 -19.67
N ILE A 718 13.83 -0.08 -20.02
CA ILE A 718 12.76 0.25 -19.08
C ILE A 718 11.59 -0.68 -19.38
N PRO A 719 11.41 -1.75 -18.60
CA PRO A 719 10.23 -2.59 -18.69
C PRO A 719 9.09 -1.98 -17.90
N LEU A 720 7.92 -1.80 -18.53
CA LEU A 720 6.68 -1.32 -17.94
C LEU A 720 6.71 0.14 -17.45
N ARG A 721 7.59 0.47 -16.50
CA ARG A 721 7.76 1.78 -15.86
C ARG A 721 9.22 2.04 -15.48
N GLU A 722 9.55 3.31 -15.36
CA GLU A 722 10.87 3.85 -15.04
C GLU A 722 11.48 3.29 -13.74
N ASP A 723 10.64 2.92 -12.77
CA ASP A 723 11.06 2.30 -11.50
C ASP A 723 11.78 0.95 -11.69
N PHE A 724 11.60 0.27 -12.82
CA PHE A 724 12.22 -1.03 -13.12
C PHE A 724 13.39 -0.93 -14.11
N THR A 725 13.96 0.28 -14.29
CA THR A 725 15.07 0.50 -15.24
C THR A 725 16.21 -0.48 -15.01
N ILE A 726 16.54 -1.24 -16.05
CA ILE A 726 17.71 -2.11 -16.14
C ILE A 726 18.78 -1.35 -16.92
N TYR A 727 19.99 -1.26 -16.41
CA TYR A 727 21.05 -0.56 -17.13
C TYR A 727 22.41 -1.25 -16.99
N THR A 728 23.27 -0.98 -17.98
CA THR A 728 24.69 -1.31 -17.93
C THR A 728 25.49 -0.11 -18.39
N THR A 729 26.52 0.28 -17.64
CA THR A 729 27.44 1.35 -18.03
C THR A 729 28.88 0.88 -18.06
N PHE A 730 29.65 1.48 -18.96
CA PHE A 730 31.06 1.25 -19.21
C PHE A 730 31.79 2.57 -18.99
N GLY A 731 32.59 2.66 -17.92
CA GLY A 731 33.33 3.85 -17.52
C GLY A 731 34.83 3.74 -17.78
N PHE A 732 35.43 4.87 -18.08
CA PHE A 732 36.84 5.03 -18.44
C PHE A 732 37.41 6.25 -17.73
N SER A 733 38.71 6.24 -17.46
CA SER A 733 39.45 7.38 -16.92
C SER A 733 40.92 7.32 -17.30
N ALA A 734 41.73 8.24 -16.76
CA ALA A 734 43.18 8.18 -16.90
C ALA A 734 43.80 6.97 -16.17
N GLU A 735 43.13 6.40 -15.16
CA GLU A 735 43.65 5.27 -14.37
C GLU A 735 43.01 3.93 -14.75
N GLU A 736 41.78 3.93 -15.27
CA GLU A 736 41.01 2.71 -15.53
C GLU A 736 40.65 2.58 -17.00
N SER A 737 41.01 1.43 -17.58
CA SER A 737 40.71 1.09 -18.98
C SER A 737 39.28 0.59 -19.20
N LEU A 738 38.62 0.08 -18.16
CA LEU A 738 37.19 -0.30 -18.19
C LEU A 738 36.67 -0.57 -16.78
N LEU A 739 35.58 0.10 -16.40
CA LEU A 739 34.75 -0.26 -15.25
C LEU A 739 33.32 -0.53 -15.70
N ILE A 740 32.77 -1.65 -15.24
CA ILE A 740 31.41 -2.07 -15.53
C ILE A 740 30.53 -1.84 -14.31
N GLU A 741 29.34 -1.31 -14.55
CA GLU A 741 28.24 -1.19 -13.58
C GLU A 741 26.96 -1.72 -14.21
N PHE A 742 26.21 -2.54 -13.48
CA PHE A 742 24.91 -3.07 -13.87
C PHE A 742 23.91 -2.92 -12.72
N GLY A 743 22.69 -2.49 -13.01
CA GLY A 743 21.65 -2.34 -11.99
C GLY A 743 20.25 -2.59 -12.52
N ILE A 744 19.35 -3.01 -11.62
CA ILE A 744 17.91 -3.16 -11.85
C ILE A 744 17.18 -2.28 -10.82
N GLY A 745 16.38 -1.32 -11.28
CA GLY A 745 15.58 -0.43 -10.43
C GLY A 745 16.36 0.67 -9.69
N GLY A 746 17.56 1.00 -10.19
CA GLY A 746 18.39 2.10 -9.66
C GLY A 746 18.10 3.45 -10.33
N ALA A 747 18.47 4.54 -9.66
CA ALA A 747 18.39 5.88 -10.26
C ALA A 747 19.45 6.03 -11.37
N LEU A 748 19.03 6.51 -12.55
CA LEU A 748 19.87 6.65 -13.75
C LEU A 748 20.00 8.11 -14.21
#